data_AF-A0A1M5RPH5-F1
#
_entry.id   AF-A0A1M5RPH5-F1
#
_cell.length_a   1.000
_cell.length_b   1.000
_cell.length_c   1.000
_cell.angle_alpha   90.00
_cell.angle_beta   90.00
_cell.angle_gamma   90.00
#
_symmetry.space_group_name_H-M   'P 1'
#
loop_
_entity.id
_entity.type
_entity.pdbx_description
1 polymer ?
#
loop_
_entity_poly.entity_id
_entity_poly.type
_entity_poly.pdbx_seq_one_letter_code
_entity_poly.pdbx_strand_id
1 'polypeptide(L)'
;MTSIFYFLLHRIIKGGGKLNFEVIVKYHGDLAKLEEELGVEVEVLNERFAIITLKEEDVGKLLNYEEIEYIEKPFILGPSLTSFEASGIDSFKKKTDLSGKGVIIGIIDSGIDYKHPFFINEDETSKILSIWDQTREGNPPKGFKEGYEYTNEDINKALSGEEEIPFFDQIGHGTHVSGIASTIAPNADIIVVKVGTKGMESFARTTEFMRAVKYIIDKAETLGKPVVINISYGTNEGPHDGTSLFEEYLDEMALRWKTSIVVASGNEGDKSHHKYVKLKENMLKPIEFSIGDGERDINIEIWKKFSDTFSFSIENPSGISTPYIDESIGEINMDLGNTNVRTFFSSTTPYTLREKAKIRLKGNPFIQKGIWKINLDAKDIVEGDVDIYLPISEKLSRDTKFLDSSLNLTVTTPATSKRVISVGSYDYNKGTFSAFSGRGDVNRNIVKPDIVAPGEEIVSSLPGGRVGALSGTSMAAPHVTGSLALLMEWGIVDKNDPFLYADRIKALLLKNAIRDKEFLNYPDNIWGYGKLNLRNITSREIRNLYRGESNNLKEYIVEYQGDVEVDLGELGIDKIQVLDDRYAIIYVSDDFNEQMLLETGNIVALREPAKMVPLIDTSVEEIGAKFFHNHPYIPQTGRGVLVALIDSGIDYSHPDFIFEDDTSKIVSLWDQTLEGNPPKGFIFGREYTREEINKAIQTGEKLETEDETGHGTKVAGIIGGRGRVDTKYVGVAPDSEFVVVKLKDYGGYYNGSDLMLGIKYAYEKAREFKMPLVINISLGTNEGSHDGKTMLESYIYEITRNRGVVAVAGAGNEGDTKTHYSGKFSSSGEIQEVEFKVGENQKNLEVYIWGRKPDRISIGLVSPTGDAIDKIPAKLSETELVKFTMEGVETNVTYKFPDELTGDEFVCISFEDIKPGNWIIRLYGDYIVDGRYDIYLPNKVLLAKGTEFLKADPYGTIVTPATAEALITVGAYNHKDNSLYRASSRGPTRDDRIKPDLVAPGVNITTTVPGGGYGSLTGTSASAAHTSGAIALLLQWGIVEGNDPRLYTQKVKTYLIRGTNMREGDEYPNISWGYGMLNLRRAFEKIRSVFNWSYSEEAKKHNI
;
A
#
# COMPACT_ATOMS: atom_id res chain seq x y z
N MET A 1 -20.28 28.83 10.45
CA MET A 1 -21.59 29.36 10.92
C MET A 1 -21.91 30.77 10.38
N THR A 2 -20.91 31.55 9.95
CA THR A 2 -21.01 32.99 9.63
C THR A 2 -21.99 33.39 8.52
N SER A 3 -22.23 32.53 7.52
CA SER A 3 -23.10 32.88 6.36
C SER A 3 -24.58 32.99 6.73
N ILE A 4 -25.09 32.09 7.59
CA ILE A 4 -26.50 32.05 8.01
C ILE A 4 -26.88 33.33 8.77
N PHE A 5 -25.97 33.83 9.62
CA PHE A 5 -26.18 35.07 10.36
C PHE A 5 -26.25 36.29 9.43
N TYR A 6 -25.42 36.31 8.38
CA TYR A 6 -25.41 37.38 7.37
C TYR A 6 -26.73 37.45 6.59
N PHE A 7 -27.29 36.30 6.21
CA PHE A 7 -28.53 36.22 5.44
C PHE A 7 -29.76 36.69 6.23
N LEU A 8 -29.79 36.44 7.55
CA LEU A 8 -30.82 36.95 8.45
C LEU A 8 -30.68 38.46 8.70
N LEU A 9 -29.46 38.96 8.94
CA LEU A 9 -29.24 40.39 9.20
C LEU A 9 -29.61 41.28 8.01
N HIS A 10 -29.33 40.82 6.78
CA HIS A 10 -29.55 41.62 5.56
C HIS A 10 -31.03 41.93 5.27
N ARG A 11 -31.98 41.23 5.93
CA ARG A 11 -33.42 41.55 5.85
C ARG A 11 -33.88 42.59 6.89
N ILE A 12 -33.10 42.83 7.94
CA ILE A 12 -33.45 43.76 9.04
C ILE A 12 -32.89 45.17 8.78
N ILE A 13 -31.73 45.29 8.11
CA ILE A 13 -31.05 46.56 7.84
C ILE A 13 -31.70 47.32 6.65
N LYS A 14 -33.00 47.62 6.77
CA LYS A 14 -33.72 48.64 5.99
C LYS A 14 -34.57 49.59 6.85
N GLY A 15 -34.55 49.44 8.18
CA GLY A 15 -35.00 50.46 9.13
C GLY A 15 -33.82 51.33 9.57
N GLY A 16 -33.87 52.64 9.31
CA GLY A 16 -32.78 53.58 9.62
C GLY A 16 -32.74 54.03 11.09
N GLY A 17 -32.39 53.12 12.01
CA GLY A 17 -32.12 53.43 13.42
C GLY A 17 -30.64 53.78 13.66
N LYS A 18 -30.36 54.75 14.54
CA LYS A 18 -29.03 54.92 15.14
C LYS A 18 -28.86 53.87 16.24
N LEU A 19 -27.65 53.31 16.41
CA LEU A 19 -27.36 52.44 17.55
C LEU A 19 -27.19 53.27 18.83
N ASN A 20 -27.76 52.78 19.91
CA ASN A 20 -27.39 53.17 21.27
C ASN A 20 -26.14 52.37 21.70
N PHE A 21 -25.50 52.82 22.78
CA PHE A 21 -24.24 52.32 23.30
C PHE A 21 -24.40 52.00 24.79
N GLU A 22 -23.97 50.82 25.21
CA GLU A 22 -24.16 50.32 26.57
C GLU A 22 -22.84 50.35 27.35
N VAL A 23 -22.89 50.73 28.63
CA VAL A 23 -21.76 50.64 29.57
C VAL A 23 -22.20 50.00 30.88
N ILE A 24 -21.33 49.17 31.45
CA ILE A 24 -21.49 48.61 32.79
C ILE A 24 -20.91 49.63 33.77
N VAL A 25 -21.67 49.96 34.81
CA VAL A 25 -21.30 51.02 35.75
C VAL A 25 -21.35 50.48 37.18
N LYS A 26 -20.26 50.68 37.91
CA LYS A 26 -20.22 50.51 39.37
C LYS A 26 -20.57 51.84 40.01
N TYR A 27 -21.53 51.85 40.92
CA TYR A 27 -22.15 53.06 41.44
C TYR A 27 -22.48 52.95 42.93
N HIS A 28 -22.86 54.07 43.54
CA HIS A 28 -23.49 54.12 44.85
C HIS A 28 -24.57 55.21 44.90
N GLY A 29 -25.56 55.06 45.79
CA GLY A 29 -26.67 56.02 45.90
C GLY A 29 -27.86 55.67 45.00
N ASP A 30 -28.44 56.69 44.35
CA ASP A 30 -29.63 56.60 43.50
C ASP A 30 -29.32 57.17 42.11
N LEU A 31 -29.61 56.40 41.05
CA LEU A 31 -29.30 56.75 39.67
C LEU A 31 -30.45 57.46 38.93
N ALA A 32 -31.63 57.61 39.55
CA ALA A 32 -32.81 58.18 38.87
C ALA A 32 -32.57 59.57 38.24
N LYS A 33 -31.66 60.38 38.81
CA LYS A 33 -31.25 61.67 38.21
C LYS A 33 -30.63 61.54 36.83
N LEU A 34 -29.89 60.46 36.55
CA LEU A 34 -29.20 60.31 35.27
C LEU A 34 -30.21 60.09 34.15
N GLU A 35 -31.30 59.36 34.42
CA GLU A 35 -32.41 59.19 33.49
C GLU A 35 -33.10 60.53 33.17
N GLU A 36 -33.39 61.35 34.21
CA GLU A 36 -34.03 62.66 34.03
C GLU A 36 -33.11 63.72 33.37
N GLU A 37 -31.82 63.77 33.72
CA GLU A 37 -30.90 64.84 33.28
C GLU A 37 -30.18 64.55 31.96
N LEU A 38 -29.83 63.28 31.69
CA LEU A 38 -29.12 62.88 30.46
C LEU A 38 -30.04 62.24 29.41
N GLY A 39 -31.25 61.82 29.78
CA GLY A 39 -32.16 61.11 28.87
C GLY A 39 -31.63 59.73 28.47
N VAL A 40 -31.05 59.02 29.43
CA VAL A 40 -30.45 57.68 29.29
C VAL A 40 -31.32 56.66 30.00
N GLU A 41 -31.17 55.38 29.64
CA GLU A 41 -31.94 54.27 30.24
C GLU A 41 -31.02 53.50 31.18
N VAL A 42 -31.43 53.30 32.45
CA VAL A 42 -30.59 52.73 33.52
C VAL A 42 -31.17 51.42 34.07
N GLU A 43 -30.57 50.30 33.68
CA GLU A 43 -30.93 48.98 34.22
C GLU A 43 -30.12 48.67 35.49
N VAL A 44 -30.71 48.91 36.66
CA VAL A 44 -30.08 48.60 37.95
C VAL A 44 -30.05 47.08 38.18
N LEU A 45 -28.83 46.52 38.25
CA LEU A 45 -28.61 45.10 38.50
C LEU A 45 -28.57 44.75 40.00
N ASN A 46 -28.09 45.69 40.84
CA ASN A 46 -28.10 45.64 42.31
C ASN A 46 -27.57 46.97 42.88
N GLU A 47 -27.58 47.13 44.21
CA GLU A 47 -27.12 48.31 44.99
C GLU A 47 -25.70 48.83 44.70
N ARG A 48 -24.92 48.19 43.81
CA ARG A 48 -23.56 48.59 43.43
C ARG A 48 -23.29 48.59 41.92
N PHE A 49 -24.19 48.04 41.10
CA PHE A 49 -23.95 47.86 39.66
C PHE A 49 -25.22 48.08 38.84
N ALA A 50 -25.08 48.82 37.74
CA ALA A 50 -26.12 49.08 36.76
C ALA A 50 -25.54 49.01 35.34
N ILE A 51 -26.40 48.85 34.34
CA ILE A 51 -26.08 49.09 32.93
C ILE A 51 -26.71 50.44 32.55
N ILE A 52 -25.98 51.28 31.83
CA ILE A 52 -26.48 52.55 31.33
C ILE A 52 -26.41 52.55 29.80
N THR A 53 -27.55 52.80 29.16
CA THR A 53 -27.72 52.82 27.70
C THR A 53 -27.87 54.27 27.24
N LEU A 54 -26.85 54.74 26.49
CA LEU A 54 -26.73 56.13 26.05
C LEU A 54 -26.07 56.24 24.66
N LYS A 55 -25.67 57.43 24.20
CA LYS A 55 -24.86 57.55 22.97
C LYS A 55 -23.38 57.46 23.33
N GLU A 56 -22.55 56.94 22.44
CA GLU A 56 -21.11 56.82 22.72
C GLU A 56 -20.44 58.19 23.01
N GLU A 57 -20.91 59.26 22.36
CA GLU A 57 -20.50 60.65 22.61
C GLU A 57 -20.92 61.19 24.00
N ASP A 58 -21.93 60.58 24.63
CA ASP A 58 -22.45 60.96 25.96
C ASP A 58 -21.77 60.18 27.11
N VAL A 59 -21.02 59.10 26.85
CA VAL A 59 -20.35 58.26 27.88
C VAL A 59 -19.42 59.07 28.79
N GLY A 60 -18.73 60.08 28.24
CA GLY A 60 -17.86 60.97 29.02
C GLY A 60 -18.60 61.86 30.04
N LYS A 61 -19.93 62.01 29.92
CA LYS A 61 -20.74 62.83 30.85
C LYS A 61 -20.98 62.13 32.18
N LEU A 62 -21.04 60.80 32.19
CA LEU A 62 -21.24 59.97 33.38
C LEU A 62 -20.16 60.21 34.46
N LEU A 63 -18.94 60.57 34.05
CA LEU A 63 -17.81 60.90 34.93
C LEU A 63 -17.99 62.19 35.76
N ASN A 64 -19.08 62.94 35.58
CA ASN A 64 -19.39 64.16 36.34
C ASN A 64 -20.41 63.94 37.47
N TYR A 65 -20.95 62.72 37.62
CA TYR A 65 -21.90 62.37 38.66
C TYR A 65 -21.17 61.67 39.81
N GLU A 66 -21.27 62.20 41.03
CA GLU A 66 -20.54 61.67 42.21
C GLU A 66 -21.00 60.25 42.58
N GLU A 67 -22.24 59.89 42.21
CA GLU A 67 -22.83 58.56 42.34
C GLU A 67 -22.09 57.47 41.52
N ILE A 68 -21.29 57.86 40.51
CA ILE A 68 -20.64 56.96 39.55
C ILE A 68 -19.20 56.66 39.95
N GLU A 69 -18.94 55.47 40.50
CA GLU A 69 -17.60 55.10 41.00
C GLU A 69 -16.65 54.61 39.91
N TYR A 70 -17.15 53.86 38.91
CA TYR A 70 -16.34 53.29 37.83
C TYR A 70 -17.20 52.91 36.62
N ILE A 71 -16.65 53.07 35.41
CA ILE A 71 -17.34 52.80 34.13
C ILE A 71 -16.51 51.79 33.32
N GLU A 72 -17.15 50.74 32.84
CA GLU A 72 -16.53 49.65 32.09
C GLU A 72 -17.32 49.40 30.80
N LYS A 73 -16.64 49.34 29.64
CA LYS A 73 -17.29 48.93 28.38
C LYS A 73 -17.50 47.41 28.41
N PRO A 74 -18.69 46.88 28.04
CA PRO A 74 -18.93 45.45 28.03
C PRO A 74 -17.99 44.72 27.06
N PHE A 75 -17.42 43.60 27.51
CA PHE A 75 -16.52 42.79 26.69
C PHE A 75 -17.30 42.00 25.62
N ILE A 76 -16.86 42.09 24.37
CA ILE A 76 -17.37 41.23 23.29
C ILE A 76 -16.71 39.85 23.43
N LEU A 77 -17.49 38.85 23.84
CA LEU A 77 -17.07 37.45 23.81
C LEU A 77 -17.10 36.93 22.37
N GLY A 78 -15.93 36.52 21.85
CA GLY A 78 -15.83 35.84 20.56
C GLY A 78 -16.27 34.37 20.64
N PRO A 79 -16.71 33.76 19.52
CA PRO A 79 -17.03 32.34 19.46
C PRO A 79 -15.77 31.46 19.62
N SER A 80 -15.94 30.22 20.07
CA SER A 80 -14.88 29.21 20.01
C SER A 80 -14.46 28.94 18.56
N LEU A 81 -13.25 28.41 18.38
CA LEU A 81 -12.74 27.96 17.08
C LEU A 81 -13.73 26.97 16.44
N THR A 82 -13.90 27.02 15.13
CA THR A 82 -14.68 25.97 14.42
C THR A 82 -13.78 24.80 14.01
N SER A 83 -14.33 23.60 13.80
CA SER A 83 -13.56 22.42 13.38
C SER A 83 -12.85 22.61 12.02
N PHE A 84 -13.51 23.30 11.10
CA PHE A 84 -12.93 23.67 9.80
C PHE A 84 -11.80 24.70 9.94
N GLU A 85 -11.92 25.63 10.88
CA GLU A 85 -10.86 26.59 11.20
C GLU A 85 -9.68 25.93 11.91
N ALA A 86 -9.90 25.00 12.85
CA ALA A 86 -8.84 24.18 13.44
C ALA A 86 -8.03 23.48 12.34
N SER A 87 -8.73 22.83 11.39
CA SER A 87 -8.16 22.13 10.23
C SER A 87 -7.63 23.05 9.12
N GLY A 88 -7.74 24.38 9.26
CA GLY A 88 -7.25 25.37 8.29
C GLY A 88 -8.10 25.53 7.04
N ILE A 89 -9.14 24.72 6.85
CA ILE A 89 -10.00 24.64 5.65
C ILE A 89 -10.61 26.00 5.32
N ASP A 90 -11.18 26.69 6.32
CA ASP A 90 -11.76 28.02 6.17
C ASP A 90 -10.76 29.06 5.64
N SER A 91 -9.47 28.91 5.96
CA SER A 91 -8.40 29.79 5.50
C SER A 91 -7.84 29.38 4.13
N PHE A 92 -7.98 28.11 3.75
CA PHE A 92 -7.59 27.60 2.44
C PHE A 92 -8.60 28.04 1.38
N LYS A 93 -9.90 27.77 1.59
CA LYS A 93 -10.99 28.16 0.68
C LYS A 93 -11.00 29.67 0.40
N LYS A 94 -10.76 30.51 1.42
CA LYS A 94 -10.64 31.99 1.29
C LYS A 94 -9.39 32.48 0.53
N LYS A 95 -8.43 31.60 0.22
CA LYS A 95 -7.21 31.92 -0.55
C LYS A 95 -7.24 31.38 -1.99
N THR A 96 -8.07 30.36 -2.25
CA THR A 96 -8.02 29.56 -3.48
C THR A 96 -9.33 29.55 -4.26
N ASP A 97 -10.43 30.03 -3.67
CA ASP A 97 -11.81 29.99 -4.20
C ASP A 97 -12.34 28.57 -4.52
N LEU A 98 -11.61 27.53 -4.09
CA LEU A 98 -11.95 26.11 -4.28
C LEU A 98 -13.21 25.71 -3.51
N SER A 99 -14.00 24.83 -4.14
CA SER A 99 -15.36 24.48 -3.79
C SER A 99 -15.72 22.99 -3.95
N GLY A 100 -14.83 22.17 -4.50
CA GLY A 100 -15.01 20.76 -4.85
C GLY A 100 -15.65 20.53 -6.22
N LYS A 101 -15.76 21.57 -7.05
CA LYS A 101 -16.49 21.54 -8.32
C LYS A 101 -15.92 20.50 -9.29
N GLY A 102 -16.80 19.68 -9.86
CA GLY A 102 -16.42 18.64 -10.83
C GLY A 102 -15.80 17.39 -10.20
N VAL A 103 -15.69 17.32 -8.87
CA VAL A 103 -15.28 16.13 -8.12
C VAL A 103 -16.53 15.45 -7.54
N ILE A 104 -16.54 14.12 -7.51
CA ILE A 104 -17.59 13.33 -6.87
C ILE A 104 -17.17 12.95 -5.44
N ILE A 105 -18.09 13.08 -4.49
CA ILE A 105 -18.00 12.52 -3.15
C ILE A 105 -18.89 11.27 -3.06
N GLY A 106 -18.25 10.11 -2.93
CA GLY A 106 -18.91 8.83 -2.71
C GLY A 106 -19.12 8.57 -1.22
N ILE A 107 -20.37 8.33 -0.79
CA ILE A 107 -20.70 8.01 0.60
C ILE A 107 -21.21 6.57 0.69
N ILE A 108 -20.56 5.73 1.49
CA ILE A 108 -21.00 4.34 1.75
C ILE A 108 -21.38 4.23 3.23
N ASP A 109 -22.68 4.32 3.53
CA ASP A 109 -23.19 4.55 4.89
C ASP A 109 -24.65 4.07 5.08
N SER A 110 -25.36 4.55 6.11
CA SER A 110 -26.76 4.22 6.42
C SER A 110 -27.81 4.83 5.47
N GLY A 111 -27.40 5.77 4.62
CA GLY A 111 -28.24 6.47 3.65
C GLY A 111 -28.02 7.99 3.68
N ILE A 112 -28.99 8.75 3.17
CA ILE A 112 -28.99 10.22 3.17
C ILE A 112 -30.42 10.79 3.19
N ASP A 113 -30.66 11.84 3.97
CA ASP A 113 -31.86 12.68 3.82
C ASP A 113 -31.70 13.58 2.58
N TYR A 114 -32.10 13.07 1.41
CA TYR A 114 -31.99 13.78 0.13
C TYR A 114 -32.81 15.07 0.05
N LYS A 115 -33.72 15.32 1.00
CA LYS A 115 -34.50 16.57 1.11
C LYS A 115 -33.82 17.61 2.01
N HIS A 116 -32.66 17.30 2.60
CA HIS A 116 -31.91 18.22 3.44
C HIS A 116 -31.25 19.34 2.59
N PRO A 117 -31.44 20.64 2.90
CA PRO A 117 -30.99 21.76 2.04
C PRO A 117 -29.50 21.82 1.67
N PHE A 118 -28.62 21.12 2.39
CA PHE A 118 -27.19 21.03 2.05
C PHE A 118 -26.93 20.29 0.72
N PHE A 119 -27.82 19.36 0.35
CA PHE A 119 -27.70 18.50 -0.83
C PHE A 119 -28.54 18.98 -2.02
N ILE A 120 -29.08 20.21 -1.92
CA ILE A 120 -29.85 20.89 -2.96
C ILE A 120 -29.01 22.08 -3.46
N ASN A 121 -29.10 22.37 -4.76
CA ASN A 121 -28.43 23.46 -5.45
C ASN A 121 -29.21 24.78 -5.36
N GLU A 122 -28.60 25.89 -5.79
CA GLU A 122 -29.28 27.19 -5.85
C GLU A 122 -30.39 27.27 -6.92
N ASP A 123 -30.43 26.32 -7.84
CA ASP A 123 -31.48 26.14 -8.87
C ASP A 123 -32.56 25.10 -8.47
N GLU A 124 -32.63 24.75 -7.18
CA GLU A 124 -33.53 23.76 -6.58
C GLU A 124 -33.31 22.30 -7.03
N THR A 125 -32.28 22.01 -7.84
CA THR A 125 -31.90 20.63 -8.24
C THR A 125 -31.11 19.89 -7.16
N SER A 126 -31.07 18.56 -7.22
CA SER A 126 -30.27 17.73 -6.31
C SER A 126 -28.78 17.67 -6.72
N LYS A 127 -27.89 17.79 -5.72
CA LYS A 127 -26.45 17.45 -5.85
C LYS A 127 -26.18 15.95 -5.90
N ILE A 128 -27.17 15.14 -5.55
CA ILE A 128 -27.03 13.69 -5.47
C ILE A 128 -27.30 13.11 -6.86
N LEU A 129 -26.25 12.67 -7.53
CA LEU A 129 -26.32 12.11 -8.89
C LEU A 129 -27.04 10.76 -8.92
N SER A 130 -26.88 9.96 -7.86
CA SER A 130 -27.65 8.74 -7.65
C SER A 130 -27.56 8.25 -6.20
N ILE A 131 -28.59 7.49 -5.81
CA ILE A 131 -28.67 6.75 -4.54
C ILE A 131 -28.88 5.28 -4.86
N TRP A 132 -28.03 4.39 -4.36
CA TRP A 132 -28.24 2.95 -4.43
C TRP A 132 -28.57 2.37 -3.05
N ASP A 133 -29.78 1.84 -2.88
CA ASP A 133 -30.19 1.13 -1.67
C ASP A 133 -29.98 -0.37 -1.84
N GLN A 134 -28.94 -0.94 -1.20
CA GLN A 134 -28.68 -2.39 -1.22
C GLN A 134 -29.67 -3.19 -0.35
N THR A 135 -30.44 -2.54 0.54
CA THR A 135 -31.36 -3.21 1.47
C THR A 135 -32.73 -3.53 0.84
N ARG A 136 -32.98 -3.06 -0.38
CA ARG A 136 -34.27 -3.06 -1.08
C ARG A 136 -34.24 -3.89 -2.36
N GLU A 137 -35.15 -4.85 -2.49
CA GLU A 137 -35.35 -5.56 -3.76
C GLU A 137 -36.04 -4.67 -4.81
N GLY A 138 -35.65 -4.78 -6.08
CA GLY A 138 -36.33 -4.13 -7.21
C GLY A 138 -35.43 -3.89 -8.41
N ASN A 139 -34.95 -2.65 -8.60
CA ASN A 139 -34.25 -2.17 -9.78
C ASN A 139 -32.74 -1.97 -9.51
N PRO A 140 -31.90 -3.03 -9.55
CA PRO A 140 -30.47 -2.89 -9.25
C PRO A 140 -29.73 -2.10 -10.35
N PRO A 141 -28.63 -1.40 -10.01
CA PRO A 141 -27.81 -0.75 -11.02
C PRO A 141 -27.28 -1.74 -12.07
N LYS A 142 -27.02 -1.24 -13.27
CA LYS A 142 -26.48 -2.04 -14.40
C LYS A 142 -25.20 -2.78 -13.98
N GLY A 143 -25.23 -4.12 -14.05
CA GLY A 143 -24.12 -5.00 -13.65
C GLY A 143 -24.27 -5.63 -12.25
N PHE A 144 -25.23 -5.17 -11.45
CA PHE A 144 -25.51 -5.69 -10.12
C PHE A 144 -26.80 -6.53 -10.12
N LYS A 145 -27.01 -7.34 -9.08
CA LYS A 145 -28.12 -8.33 -9.00
C LYS A 145 -29.19 -7.99 -7.96
N GLU A 146 -28.88 -7.09 -7.04
CA GLU A 146 -29.62 -6.84 -5.79
C GLU A 146 -29.60 -5.32 -5.51
N GLY A 147 -30.60 -4.82 -4.79
CA GLY A 147 -30.75 -3.40 -4.47
C GLY A 147 -31.70 -2.64 -5.40
N TYR A 148 -31.85 -1.33 -5.13
CA TYR A 148 -32.66 -0.39 -5.92
C TYR A 148 -31.87 0.90 -6.19
N GLU A 149 -31.69 1.27 -7.46
CA GLU A 149 -31.08 2.54 -7.88
C GLU A 149 -32.13 3.64 -8.08
N TYR A 150 -31.84 4.83 -7.54
CA TYR A 150 -32.52 6.09 -7.83
C TYR A 150 -31.54 7.04 -8.51
N THR A 151 -31.96 7.66 -9.61
CA THR A 151 -31.18 8.63 -10.38
C THR A 151 -31.43 10.06 -9.92
N ASN A 152 -30.59 11.01 -10.34
CA ASN A 152 -30.83 12.44 -10.13
C ASN A 152 -32.21 12.90 -10.64
N GLU A 153 -32.71 12.33 -11.76
CA GLU A 153 -34.05 12.64 -12.29
C GLU A 153 -35.15 12.23 -11.31
N ASP A 154 -35.07 11.02 -10.76
CA ASP A 154 -36.02 10.50 -9.77
C ASP A 154 -35.99 11.34 -8.48
N ILE A 155 -34.78 11.75 -8.05
CA ILE A 155 -34.58 12.58 -6.86
C ILE A 155 -35.16 13.97 -7.08
N ASN A 156 -34.98 14.57 -8.27
CA ASN A 156 -35.55 15.88 -8.60
C ASN A 156 -37.10 15.82 -8.65
N LYS A 157 -37.71 14.75 -9.20
CA LYS A 157 -39.17 14.52 -9.11
C LYS A 157 -39.66 14.36 -7.66
N ALA A 158 -38.85 13.78 -6.80
CA ALA A 158 -39.16 13.64 -5.37
C ALA A 158 -38.91 14.92 -4.54
N LEU A 159 -38.21 15.91 -5.11
CA LEU A 159 -38.08 17.27 -4.58
C LEU A 159 -39.23 18.17 -5.08
N SER A 160 -39.63 18.08 -6.37
CA SER A 160 -40.78 18.80 -6.91
C SER A 160 -42.14 18.28 -6.38
N GLY A 161 -42.18 17.04 -5.90
CA GLY A 161 -43.37 16.38 -5.36
C GLY A 161 -44.20 15.63 -6.39
N GLU A 162 -43.64 15.37 -7.58
CA GLU A 162 -44.24 14.55 -8.63
C GLU A 162 -44.22 13.06 -8.27
N GLU A 163 -43.17 12.60 -7.58
CA GLU A 163 -43.01 11.22 -7.11
C GLU A 163 -42.57 11.17 -5.63
N GLU A 164 -42.63 9.99 -5.00
CA GLU A 164 -42.09 9.75 -3.67
C GLU A 164 -41.06 8.61 -3.72
N ILE A 165 -39.77 8.94 -3.58
CA ILE A 165 -38.73 7.95 -3.32
C ILE A 165 -38.90 7.42 -1.89
N PRO A 166 -39.24 6.12 -1.68
CA PRO A 166 -39.40 5.56 -0.34
C PRO A 166 -38.03 5.10 0.19
N PHE A 167 -37.18 6.09 0.45
CA PHE A 167 -35.81 5.96 0.98
C PHE A 167 -35.67 6.93 2.14
N PHE A 168 -35.14 6.45 3.26
CA PHE A 168 -34.94 7.24 4.47
C PHE A 168 -33.74 6.72 5.26
N ASP A 169 -32.89 7.63 5.71
CA ASP A 169 -31.80 7.34 6.65
C ASP A 169 -32.36 7.24 8.07
N GLN A 170 -32.75 6.02 8.48
CA GLN A 170 -33.37 5.77 9.79
C GLN A 170 -32.39 5.97 10.96
N ILE A 171 -31.08 5.90 10.69
CA ILE A 171 -30.01 6.05 11.69
C ILE A 171 -29.57 7.52 11.77
N GLY A 172 -29.54 8.24 10.65
CA GLY A 172 -29.10 9.64 10.54
C GLY A 172 -27.58 9.81 10.44
N HIS A 173 -26.82 8.73 10.45
CA HIS A 173 -25.35 8.74 10.44
C HIS A 173 -24.82 9.17 9.07
N GLY A 174 -25.25 8.52 7.99
CA GLY A 174 -24.86 8.89 6.62
C GLY A 174 -25.28 10.31 6.24
N THR A 175 -26.43 10.78 6.71
CA THR A 175 -26.87 12.18 6.57
C THR A 175 -25.92 13.17 7.25
N HIS A 176 -25.36 12.81 8.42
CA HIS A 176 -24.43 13.66 9.17
C HIS A 176 -23.03 13.68 8.54
N VAL A 177 -22.51 12.50 8.18
CA VAL A 177 -21.25 12.31 7.44
C VAL A 177 -21.26 13.09 6.12
N SER A 178 -22.32 12.94 5.33
CA SER A 178 -22.48 13.65 4.05
C SER A 178 -22.47 15.17 4.21
N GLY A 179 -23.10 15.69 5.28
CA GLY A 179 -23.16 17.13 5.57
C GLY A 179 -21.81 17.74 5.93
N ILE A 180 -20.92 17.01 6.61
CA ILE A 180 -19.55 17.48 6.93
C ILE A 180 -18.77 17.67 5.64
N ALA A 181 -18.74 16.63 4.79
CA ALA A 181 -18.04 16.66 3.51
C ALA A 181 -18.59 17.75 2.58
N SER A 182 -19.93 17.86 2.48
CA SER A 182 -20.62 18.87 1.66
C SER A 182 -20.46 20.30 2.18
N THR A 183 -20.20 20.52 3.46
CA THR A 183 -19.91 21.87 3.97
C THR A 183 -18.51 22.33 3.57
N ILE A 184 -17.57 21.38 3.49
CA ILE A 184 -16.19 21.63 3.07
C ILE A 184 -16.12 21.78 1.54
N ALA A 185 -16.77 20.91 0.79
CA ALA A 185 -16.81 20.89 -0.68
C ALA A 185 -18.26 21.09 -1.19
N PRO A 186 -18.82 22.32 -1.12
CA PRO A 186 -20.23 22.60 -1.38
C PRO A 186 -20.69 22.42 -2.83
N ASN A 187 -19.76 22.38 -3.79
CA ASN A 187 -20.03 22.23 -5.22
C ASN A 187 -19.58 20.86 -5.77
N ALA A 188 -19.18 19.94 -4.89
CA ALA A 188 -18.94 18.55 -5.27
C ALA A 188 -20.27 17.83 -5.52
N ASP A 189 -20.27 16.98 -6.53
CA ASP A 189 -21.37 16.05 -6.81
C ASP A 189 -21.39 14.92 -5.77
N ILE A 190 -22.54 14.32 -5.47
CA ILE A 190 -22.66 13.26 -4.45
C ILE A 190 -23.18 11.97 -5.06
N ILE A 191 -22.59 10.83 -4.71
CA ILE A 191 -23.15 9.49 -4.95
C ILE A 191 -23.26 8.77 -3.60
N VAL A 192 -24.44 8.23 -3.28
CA VAL A 192 -24.67 7.56 -1.98
C VAL A 192 -25.03 6.09 -2.20
N VAL A 193 -24.45 5.21 -1.38
CA VAL A 193 -24.84 3.80 -1.30
C VAL A 193 -25.25 3.47 0.13
N LYS A 194 -26.52 3.09 0.32
CA LYS A 194 -27.00 2.53 1.59
C LYS A 194 -26.63 1.06 1.67
N VAL A 195 -25.85 0.70 2.68
CA VAL A 195 -25.42 -0.68 2.98
C VAL A 195 -26.12 -1.23 4.23
N GLY A 196 -26.25 -2.56 4.32
CA GLY A 196 -26.86 -3.24 5.47
C GLY A 196 -27.79 -4.36 5.05
N THR A 197 -28.59 -4.86 6.00
CA THR A 197 -29.66 -5.83 5.72
C THR A 197 -30.99 -5.41 6.36
N LYS A 198 -32.11 -5.77 5.72
CA LYS A 198 -33.45 -5.32 6.10
C LYS A 198 -33.84 -5.82 7.50
N GLY A 199 -33.92 -4.91 8.47
CA GLY A 199 -34.15 -5.21 9.89
C GLY A 199 -32.88 -5.32 10.75
N MET A 200 -31.70 -5.15 10.15
CA MET A 200 -30.38 -5.07 10.80
C MET A 200 -29.54 -3.99 10.11
N GLU A 201 -30.03 -2.75 10.05
CA GLU A 201 -29.38 -1.65 9.30
C GLU A 201 -28.01 -1.25 9.88
N SER A 202 -27.72 -1.58 11.14
CA SER A 202 -26.38 -1.41 11.76
C SER A 202 -25.33 -2.43 11.27
N PHE A 203 -25.72 -3.46 10.50
CA PHE A 203 -24.85 -4.59 10.15
C PHE A 203 -24.80 -4.84 8.63
N ALA A 204 -23.73 -4.36 8.01
CA ALA A 204 -23.35 -4.65 6.63
C ALA A 204 -22.18 -5.64 6.58
N ARG A 205 -22.12 -6.52 5.56
CA ARG A 205 -20.97 -7.41 5.32
C ARG A 205 -19.99 -6.75 4.35
N THR A 206 -18.72 -7.17 4.37
CA THR A 206 -17.66 -6.64 3.48
C THR A 206 -18.04 -6.67 2.00
N THR A 207 -18.78 -7.69 1.56
CA THR A 207 -19.30 -7.81 0.18
C THR A 207 -20.18 -6.64 -0.27
N GLU A 208 -20.91 -6.00 0.64
CA GLU A 208 -21.78 -4.86 0.34
C GLU A 208 -20.94 -3.61 0.07
N PHE A 209 -19.88 -3.39 0.87
CA PHE A 209 -18.89 -2.33 0.66
C PHE A 209 -18.09 -2.53 -0.63
N MET A 210 -17.65 -3.75 -0.94
CA MET A 210 -16.94 -4.04 -2.20
C MET A 210 -17.77 -3.63 -3.42
N ARG A 211 -19.06 -4.02 -3.45
CA ARG A 211 -19.98 -3.62 -4.51
C ARG A 211 -20.21 -2.11 -4.55
N ALA A 212 -20.34 -1.47 -3.39
CA ALA A 212 -20.57 -0.03 -3.28
C ALA A 212 -19.39 0.78 -3.84
N VAL A 213 -18.15 0.40 -3.52
CA VAL A 213 -16.94 1.00 -4.09
C VAL A 213 -16.90 0.81 -5.61
N LYS A 214 -17.14 -0.40 -6.13
CA LYS A 214 -17.23 -0.61 -7.58
C LYS A 214 -18.26 0.30 -8.23
N TYR A 215 -19.49 0.36 -7.69
CA TYR A 215 -20.57 1.17 -8.23
C TYR A 215 -20.22 2.66 -8.30
N ILE A 216 -19.61 3.20 -7.25
CA ILE A 216 -19.18 4.60 -7.22
C ILE A 216 -18.08 4.87 -8.27
N ILE A 217 -17.07 3.99 -8.39
CA ILE A 217 -15.99 4.15 -9.37
C ILE A 217 -16.53 4.01 -10.81
N ASP A 218 -17.36 3.00 -11.08
CA ASP A 218 -17.99 2.79 -12.39
C ASP A 218 -18.78 4.04 -12.83
N LYS A 219 -19.47 4.71 -11.90
CA LYS A 219 -20.19 5.97 -12.15
C LYS A 219 -19.23 7.14 -12.38
N ALA A 220 -18.19 7.28 -11.57
CA ALA A 220 -17.22 8.38 -11.68
C ALA A 220 -16.44 8.33 -13.01
N GLU A 221 -16.03 7.14 -13.43
CA GLU A 221 -15.44 6.82 -14.73
C GLU A 221 -16.42 7.14 -15.87
N THR A 222 -17.67 6.66 -15.80
CA THR A 222 -18.73 6.95 -16.79
C THR A 222 -19.04 8.45 -16.92
N LEU A 223 -18.80 9.24 -15.87
CA LEU A 223 -19.05 10.68 -15.82
C LEU A 223 -17.79 11.53 -16.10
N GLY A 224 -16.62 10.92 -16.26
CA GLY A 224 -15.36 11.62 -16.49
C GLY A 224 -14.88 12.49 -15.32
N LYS A 225 -15.28 12.18 -14.07
CA LYS A 225 -14.98 12.99 -12.87
C LYS A 225 -14.11 12.23 -11.86
N PRO A 226 -13.11 12.86 -11.23
CA PRO A 226 -12.39 12.24 -10.10
C PRO A 226 -13.31 12.04 -8.89
N VAL A 227 -12.95 11.12 -7.99
CA VAL A 227 -13.83 10.69 -6.89
C VAL A 227 -13.09 10.47 -5.57
N VAL A 228 -13.66 11.01 -4.48
CA VAL A 228 -13.26 10.69 -3.10
C VAL A 228 -14.35 9.86 -2.43
N ILE A 229 -14.02 8.65 -1.98
CA ILE A 229 -14.96 7.72 -1.35
C ILE A 229 -14.75 7.72 0.17
N ASN A 230 -15.81 7.95 0.94
CA ASN A 230 -15.82 7.94 2.39
C ASN A 230 -16.47 6.66 2.94
N ILE A 231 -15.72 5.89 3.75
CA ILE A 231 -16.19 4.70 4.46
C ILE A 231 -16.10 4.94 5.97
N SER A 232 -17.24 5.28 6.59
CA SER A 232 -17.33 5.51 8.05
C SER A 232 -17.70 4.25 8.83
N TYR A 233 -17.12 3.10 8.46
CA TYR A 233 -17.40 1.76 8.99
C TYR A 233 -16.11 0.93 9.17
N GLY A 234 -16.12 0.01 10.13
CA GLY A 234 -15.00 -0.93 10.36
C GLY A 234 -15.40 -2.13 11.23
N THR A 235 -14.47 -3.09 11.39
CA THR A 235 -14.62 -4.31 12.19
C THR A 235 -13.32 -4.77 12.85
N ASN A 236 -13.43 -5.59 13.90
CA ASN A 236 -12.35 -6.35 14.55
C ASN A 236 -12.19 -7.77 13.94
N GLU A 237 -12.85 -8.05 12.81
CA GLU A 237 -12.75 -9.30 12.07
C GLU A 237 -11.80 -9.14 10.88
N GLY A 238 -10.52 -9.49 11.06
CA GLY A 238 -9.46 -9.36 10.05
C GLY A 238 -8.07 -9.59 10.66
N PRO A 239 -7.00 -9.61 9.84
CA PRO A 239 -5.61 -9.73 10.32
C PRO A 239 -5.01 -8.40 10.83
N HIS A 240 -5.69 -7.27 10.60
CA HIS A 240 -5.32 -5.89 10.96
C HIS A 240 -3.97 -5.40 10.40
N ASP A 241 -3.48 -6.00 9.31
CA ASP A 241 -2.18 -5.71 8.68
C ASP A 241 -2.29 -5.34 7.18
N GLY A 242 -3.52 -5.09 6.68
CA GLY A 242 -3.77 -4.78 5.28
C GLY A 242 -3.89 -6.01 4.36
N THR A 243 -3.72 -7.24 4.87
CA THR A 243 -3.65 -8.46 4.03
C THR A 243 -4.96 -9.21 3.82
N SER A 244 -6.13 -8.73 4.29
CA SER A 244 -7.40 -9.39 3.93
C SER A 244 -7.82 -9.07 2.50
N LEU A 245 -8.54 -9.98 1.84
CA LEU A 245 -9.10 -9.77 0.49
C LEU A 245 -10.03 -8.55 0.36
N PHE A 246 -10.53 -8.01 1.47
CA PHE A 246 -11.30 -6.77 1.46
C PHE A 246 -10.38 -5.54 1.45
N GLU A 247 -9.26 -5.60 2.17
CA GLU A 247 -8.24 -4.56 2.20
C GLU A 247 -7.46 -4.51 0.88
N GLU A 248 -7.00 -5.66 0.36
CA GLU A 248 -6.40 -5.78 -0.99
C GLU A 248 -7.31 -5.16 -2.07
N TYR A 249 -8.61 -5.48 -2.04
CA TYR A 249 -9.59 -4.94 -2.98
C TYR A 249 -9.75 -3.41 -2.87
N LEU A 250 -9.70 -2.83 -1.66
CA LEU A 250 -9.73 -1.37 -1.51
C LEU A 250 -8.43 -0.72 -2.00
N ASP A 251 -7.29 -1.37 -1.82
CA ASP A 251 -6.00 -0.86 -2.32
C ASP A 251 -5.89 -0.96 -3.85
N GLU A 252 -6.45 -2.01 -4.48
CA GLU A 252 -6.64 -2.10 -5.94
C GLU A 252 -7.60 -1.01 -6.45
N MET A 253 -8.76 -0.85 -5.82
CA MET A 253 -9.75 0.14 -6.22
C MET A 253 -9.33 1.58 -5.95
N ALA A 254 -8.35 1.82 -5.07
CA ALA A 254 -7.74 3.14 -4.90
C ALA A 254 -6.83 3.54 -6.09
N LEU A 255 -6.35 2.58 -6.90
CA LEU A 255 -5.59 2.81 -8.13
C LEU A 255 -6.47 2.83 -9.40
N ARG A 256 -7.68 2.27 -9.34
CA ARG A 256 -8.62 2.31 -10.46
C ARG A 256 -9.30 3.68 -10.56
N TRP A 257 -9.23 4.30 -11.73
CA TRP A 257 -9.66 5.67 -11.98
C TRP A 257 -9.01 6.70 -11.04
N LYS A 258 -9.41 7.96 -11.14
CA LYS A 258 -8.84 9.08 -10.38
C LYS A 258 -9.48 9.13 -8.99
N THR A 259 -9.17 8.10 -8.20
CA THR A 259 -9.88 7.70 -6.98
C THR A 259 -9.05 7.92 -5.72
N SER A 260 -9.71 8.28 -4.61
CA SER A 260 -9.11 8.22 -3.27
C SER A 260 -10.13 7.72 -2.26
N ILE A 261 -9.71 6.81 -1.39
CA ILE A 261 -10.59 6.17 -0.41
C ILE A 261 -10.17 6.60 1.00
N VAL A 262 -11.12 7.16 1.75
CA VAL A 262 -10.96 7.63 3.13
C VAL A 262 -11.75 6.70 4.04
N VAL A 263 -11.12 6.21 5.10
CA VAL A 263 -11.72 5.24 6.04
C VAL A 263 -11.57 5.75 7.47
N ALA A 264 -12.64 5.68 8.26
CA ALA A 264 -12.60 6.00 9.68
C ALA A 264 -11.84 4.91 10.46
N SER A 265 -10.91 5.28 11.35
CA SER A 265 -10.04 4.31 12.04
C SER A 265 -10.72 3.43 13.11
N GLY A 266 -11.99 3.68 13.41
CA GLY A 266 -12.82 2.92 14.35
C GLY A 266 -12.84 3.50 15.76
N ASN A 267 -13.84 3.13 16.55
CA ASN A 267 -14.08 3.68 17.89
C ASN A 267 -13.67 2.70 19.02
N GLU A 268 -12.75 1.78 18.76
CA GLU A 268 -12.41 0.65 19.67
C GLU A 268 -11.24 0.94 20.63
N GLY A 269 -10.57 2.08 20.52
CA GLY A 269 -9.31 2.42 21.21
C GLY A 269 -9.35 2.53 22.74
N ASP A 270 -10.54 2.59 23.35
CA ASP A 270 -10.78 2.53 24.80
C ASP A 270 -11.65 1.34 25.24
N LYS A 271 -12.10 0.49 24.31
CA LYS A 271 -13.11 -0.56 24.57
C LYS A 271 -12.55 -1.83 25.22
N SER A 272 -11.22 -2.01 25.20
CA SER A 272 -10.54 -3.21 25.74
C SER A 272 -10.94 -4.52 25.04
N HIS A 273 -11.16 -4.44 23.71
CA HIS A 273 -11.53 -5.57 22.85
C HIS A 273 -10.36 -6.21 22.11
N HIS A 274 -9.13 -5.73 22.31
CA HIS A 274 -7.91 -6.35 21.78
C HIS A 274 -6.97 -6.77 22.92
N LYS A 275 -6.24 -7.86 22.70
CA LYS A 275 -5.12 -8.29 23.53
C LYS A 275 -3.98 -8.84 22.67
N TYR A 276 -2.83 -8.18 22.73
CA TYR A 276 -1.55 -8.69 22.21
C TYR A 276 -0.77 -9.47 23.29
N VAL A 277 -0.09 -10.54 22.86
CA VAL A 277 0.76 -11.40 23.67
C VAL A 277 2.03 -11.74 22.89
N LYS A 278 3.20 -11.56 23.52
CA LYS A 278 4.48 -12.12 23.04
C LYS A 278 4.74 -13.44 23.76
N LEU A 279 4.51 -14.56 23.08
CA LEU A 279 4.82 -15.89 23.57
C LEU A 279 6.34 -16.14 23.52
N LYS A 280 6.78 -17.14 24.28
CA LYS A 280 8.10 -17.78 24.15
C LYS A 280 7.90 -19.29 24.23
N GLU A 281 8.86 -20.06 23.72
CA GLU A 281 8.80 -21.52 23.75
C GLU A 281 8.54 -22.05 25.18
N ASN A 282 7.70 -23.07 25.31
CA ASN A 282 7.28 -23.67 26.59
C ASN A 282 6.55 -22.72 27.57
N MET A 283 6.08 -21.55 27.12
CA MET A 283 5.27 -20.64 27.94
C MET A 283 3.80 -21.07 28.00
N LEU A 284 3.29 -21.27 29.23
CA LEU A 284 1.86 -21.26 29.54
C LEU A 284 1.41 -19.84 29.88
N LYS A 285 0.39 -19.32 29.20
CA LYS A 285 -0.12 -17.95 29.39
C LYS A 285 -1.66 -17.92 29.41
N PRO A 286 -2.29 -17.73 30.59
CA PRO A 286 -3.71 -17.43 30.67
C PRO A 286 -3.98 -15.99 30.22
N ILE A 287 -5.08 -15.80 29.50
CA ILE A 287 -5.66 -14.50 29.10
C ILE A 287 -7.10 -14.45 29.58
N GLU A 288 -7.43 -13.47 30.42
CA GLU A 288 -8.73 -13.37 31.09
C GLU A 288 -9.62 -12.30 30.46
N PHE A 289 -10.89 -12.64 30.26
CA PHE A 289 -11.91 -11.73 29.72
C PHE A 289 -13.23 -11.91 30.47
N SER A 290 -13.94 -10.80 30.71
CA SER A 290 -15.30 -10.84 31.23
C SER A 290 -16.32 -10.99 30.11
N ILE A 291 -17.44 -11.63 30.43
CA ILE A 291 -18.67 -11.64 29.61
C ILE A 291 -19.81 -11.06 30.45
N GLY A 292 -20.51 -10.08 29.91
CA GLY A 292 -21.61 -9.36 30.56
C GLY A 292 -22.96 -10.09 30.55
N ASP A 293 -23.99 -9.42 31.08
CA ASP A 293 -25.37 -9.92 31.03
C ASP A 293 -25.99 -9.76 29.63
N GLY A 294 -26.75 -10.78 29.19
CA GLY A 294 -27.54 -10.73 27.95
C GLY A 294 -26.84 -11.19 26.68
N GLU A 295 -25.56 -11.54 26.75
CA GLU A 295 -24.75 -12.00 25.61
C GLU A 295 -25.25 -13.35 25.04
N ARG A 296 -25.27 -13.49 23.70
CA ARG A 296 -25.85 -14.67 23.03
C ARG A 296 -24.89 -15.43 22.11
N ASP A 297 -24.06 -14.72 21.35
CA ASP A 297 -23.18 -15.31 20.34
C ASP A 297 -21.93 -14.43 20.18
N ILE A 298 -20.83 -14.80 20.82
CA ILE A 298 -19.56 -14.07 20.79
C ILE A 298 -18.58 -14.84 19.92
N ASN A 299 -17.88 -14.13 19.04
CA ASN A 299 -16.92 -14.69 18.10
C ASN A 299 -15.57 -14.01 18.32
N ILE A 300 -14.66 -14.71 19.00
CA ILE A 300 -13.29 -14.27 19.30
C ILE A 300 -12.37 -14.77 18.18
N GLU A 301 -11.50 -13.91 17.66
CA GLU A 301 -10.46 -14.31 16.70
C GLU A 301 -9.07 -14.19 17.33
N ILE A 302 -8.22 -15.20 17.11
CA ILE A 302 -6.81 -15.22 17.51
C ILE A 302 -5.97 -15.29 16.24
N TRP A 303 -5.01 -14.39 16.09
CA TRP A 303 -4.14 -14.28 14.92
C TRP A 303 -2.66 -14.42 15.28
N LYS A 304 -2.00 -15.43 14.71
CA LYS A 304 -0.58 -15.75 14.91
C LYS A 304 0.22 -15.66 13.61
N LYS A 305 1.54 -15.72 13.69
CA LYS A 305 2.40 -15.96 12.51
C LYS A 305 2.39 -17.45 12.15
N PHE A 306 2.45 -17.77 10.86
CA PHE A 306 2.50 -19.16 10.35
C PHE A 306 3.75 -19.96 10.77
N SER A 307 4.75 -19.27 11.30
CA SER A 307 5.99 -19.80 11.84
C SER A 307 5.82 -20.35 13.28
N ASP A 308 4.86 -19.81 14.04
CA ASP A 308 4.62 -20.17 15.44
C ASP A 308 3.59 -21.30 15.60
N THR A 309 3.84 -22.23 16.52
CA THR A 309 2.93 -23.31 16.92
C THR A 309 2.57 -23.19 18.40
N PHE A 310 1.28 -23.14 18.72
CA PHE A 310 0.77 -23.25 20.09
C PHE A 310 -0.54 -24.03 20.14
N SER A 311 -0.89 -24.55 21.31
CA SER A 311 -2.24 -25.05 21.63
C SER A 311 -2.96 -24.09 22.58
N PHE A 312 -4.29 -24.15 22.64
CA PHE A 312 -5.07 -23.36 23.61
C PHE A 312 -6.26 -24.12 24.18
N SER A 313 -6.68 -23.80 25.41
CA SER A 313 -7.95 -24.27 25.99
C SER A 313 -8.82 -23.11 26.47
N ILE A 314 -10.14 -23.33 26.51
CA ILE A 314 -11.12 -22.33 26.95
C ILE A 314 -11.71 -22.76 28.29
N GLU A 315 -11.60 -21.90 29.30
CA GLU A 315 -12.08 -22.12 30.67
C GLU A 315 -13.29 -21.22 30.96
N ASN A 316 -14.38 -21.80 31.46
CA ASN A 316 -15.59 -21.06 31.85
C ASN A 316 -15.51 -20.50 33.29
N PRO A 317 -16.43 -19.61 33.73
CA PRO A 317 -16.44 -19.04 35.08
C PRO A 317 -16.67 -20.04 36.22
N SER A 318 -16.88 -21.32 35.92
CA SER A 318 -16.98 -22.42 36.88
C SER A 318 -15.68 -23.27 36.96
N GLY A 319 -14.62 -22.88 36.25
CA GLY A 319 -13.35 -23.63 36.18
C GLY A 319 -13.39 -24.88 35.30
N ILE A 320 -14.44 -25.06 34.50
CA ILE A 320 -14.53 -26.17 33.54
C ILE A 320 -13.84 -25.74 32.25
N SER A 321 -12.85 -26.52 31.79
CA SER A 321 -12.09 -26.24 30.57
C SER A 321 -12.45 -27.19 29.43
N THR A 322 -12.31 -26.73 28.19
CA THR A 322 -12.13 -27.63 27.04
C THR A 322 -10.80 -28.40 27.18
N PRO A 323 -10.60 -29.48 26.40
CA PRO A 323 -9.24 -29.93 26.07
C PRO A 323 -8.41 -28.78 25.46
N TYR A 324 -7.08 -28.93 25.48
CA TYR A 324 -6.22 -28.11 24.63
C TYR A 324 -6.48 -28.48 23.17
N ILE A 325 -6.57 -27.45 22.32
CA ILE A 325 -6.83 -27.51 20.88
C ILE A 325 -5.55 -27.02 20.18
N ASP A 326 -5.06 -27.79 19.23
CA ASP A 326 -4.00 -27.40 18.30
C ASP A 326 -4.46 -27.61 16.85
N GLU A 327 -3.57 -27.28 15.90
CA GLU A 327 -3.81 -27.39 14.46
C GLU A 327 -4.17 -28.80 13.99
N SER A 328 -3.79 -29.86 14.72
CA SER A 328 -4.09 -31.26 14.38
C SER A 328 -5.48 -31.71 14.85
N ILE A 329 -6.02 -31.07 15.90
CA ILE A 329 -7.33 -31.38 16.49
C ILE A 329 -8.47 -30.77 15.65
N GLY A 330 -8.22 -29.64 14.97
CA GLY A 330 -9.09 -29.07 13.94
C GLY A 330 -10.34 -28.33 14.47
N GLU A 331 -11.33 -29.07 14.99
CA GLU A 331 -12.55 -28.51 15.56
C GLU A 331 -12.96 -29.20 16.87
N ILE A 332 -13.26 -28.40 17.91
CA ILE A 332 -14.00 -28.87 19.10
C ILE A 332 -15.36 -28.17 19.13
N ASN A 333 -16.39 -28.91 19.52
CA ASN A 333 -17.75 -28.43 19.76
C ASN A 333 -18.24 -29.05 21.08
N MET A 334 -18.29 -28.27 22.16
CA MET A 334 -18.48 -28.77 23.53
C MET A 334 -19.28 -27.77 24.38
N ASP A 335 -20.24 -28.26 25.17
CA ASP A 335 -21.00 -27.42 26.09
C ASP A 335 -20.27 -27.26 27.43
N LEU A 336 -19.90 -26.03 27.76
CA LEU A 336 -19.39 -25.63 29.09
C LEU A 336 -20.53 -24.95 29.87
N GLY A 337 -21.25 -25.76 30.66
CA GLY A 337 -22.43 -25.30 31.39
C GLY A 337 -23.61 -25.04 30.45
N ASN A 338 -24.06 -23.79 30.34
CA ASN A 338 -25.11 -23.36 29.42
C ASN A 338 -24.58 -22.68 28.14
N THR A 339 -23.26 -22.76 27.91
CA THR A 339 -22.58 -22.14 26.76
C THR A 339 -21.97 -23.22 25.87
N ASN A 340 -22.41 -23.29 24.62
CA ASN A 340 -21.75 -24.07 23.59
C ASN A 340 -20.47 -23.36 23.14
N VAL A 341 -19.34 -24.04 23.22
CA VAL A 341 -18.02 -23.57 22.79
C VAL A 341 -17.63 -24.32 21.53
N ARG A 342 -17.45 -23.59 20.43
CA ARG A 342 -17.04 -24.15 19.14
C ARG A 342 -15.79 -23.45 18.62
N THR A 343 -14.70 -24.21 18.44
CA THR A 343 -13.37 -23.67 18.12
C THR A 343 -12.86 -24.21 16.79
N PHE A 344 -12.26 -23.36 15.98
CA PHE A 344 -11.79 -23.69 14.62
C PHE A 344 -10.35 -23.19 14.43
N PHE A 345 -9.45 -24.03 13.91
CA PHE A 345 -8.19 -23.56 13.32
C PHE A 345 -8.34 -23.34 11.81
N SER A 346 -7.65 -22.33 11.28
CA SER A 346 -7.55 -22.00 9.86
C SER A 346 -6.08 -21.79 9.49
N SER A 347 -5.54 -22.74 8.70
CA SER A 347 -4.19 -22.66 8.11
C SER A 347 -4.03 -21.43 7.22
N THR A 348 -2.78 -21.04 6.92
CA THR A 348 -2.44 -19.91 6.03
C THR A 348 -3.34 -19.87 4.80
N THR A 349 -3.98 -18.73 4.57
CA THR A 349 -4.74 -18.50 3.34
C THR A 349 -3.76 -18.20 2.20
N PRO A 350 -4.23 -18.24 0.94
CA PRO A 350 -3.51 -17.65 -0.20
C PRO A 350 -2.83 -16.29 0.09
N TYR A 351 -3.57 -15.36 0.69
CA TYR A 351 -3.25 -13.94 0.75
C TYR A 351 -2.44 -13.49 1.98
N THR A 352 -2.42 -14.25 3.08
CA THR A 352 -1.70 -13.83 4.30
C THR A 352 -0.82 -14.92 4.90
N LEU A 353 0.33 -14.49 5.43
CA LEU A 353 1.24 -15.28 6.26
C LEU A 353 0.81 -15.33 7.74
N ARG A 354 -0.35 -14.74 8.09
CA ARG A 354 -0.99 -14.95 9.40
C ARG A 354 -1.91 -16.17 9.36
N GLU A 355 -1.98 -16.88 10.48
CA GLU A 355 -2.93 -17.98 10.69
C GLU A 355 -3.94 -17.60 11.76
N LYS A 356 -5.17 -18.09 11.61
CA LYS A 356 -6.29 -17.76 12.50
C LYS A 356 -6.77 -18.99 13.27
N ALA A 357 -6.99 -18.82 14.57
CA ALA A 357 -7.96 -19.61 15.32
C ALA A 357 -9.20 -18.76 15.63
N LYS A 358 -10.39 -19.37 15.62
CA LYS A 358 -11.66 -18.70 15.97
C LYS A 358 -12.36 -19.47 17.07
N ILE A 359 -12.86 -18.76 18.08
CA ILE A 359 -13.64 -19.31 19.20
C ILE A 359 -15.03 -18.69 19.11
N ARG A 360 -16.06 -19.52 18.98
CA ARG A 360 -17.46 -19.10 19.08
C ARG A 360 -18.05 -19.60 20.39
N LEU A 361 -18.52 -18.67 21.20
CA LEU A 361 -19.28 -18.92 22.42
C LEU A 361 -20.75 -18.65 22.12
N LYS A 362 -21.62 -19.64 22.28
CA LYS A 362 -23.06 -19.50 22.00
C LYS A 362 -23.90 -19.94 23.18
N GLY A 363 -24.73 -19.03 23.66
CA GLY A 363 -25.58 -19.21 24.84
C GLY A 363 -26.85 -20.01 24.60
N ASN A 364 -27.33 -20.68 25.65
CA ASN A 364 -28.67 -21.26 25.70
C ASN A 364 -29.41 -20.83 26.99
N PRO A 365 -30.24 -19.77 26.96
CA PRO A 365 -30.43 -18.79 25.88
C PRO A 365 -29.38 -17.67 25.86
N PHE A 366 -28.51 -17.60 26.88
CA PHE A 366 -27.44 -16.61 27.04
C PHE A 366 -26.14 -17.30 27.46
N ILE A 367 -25.00 -16.66 27.17
CA ILE A 367 -23.67 -17.14 27.55
C ILE A 367 -23.51 -17.03 29.06
N GLN A 368 -22.69 -17.90 29.68
CA GLN A 368 -22.39 -17.83 31.11
C GLN A 368 -21.60 -16.55 31.40
N LYS A 369 -22.22 -15.60 32.11
CA LYS A 369 -21.53 -14.36 32.51
C LYS A 369 -20.46 -14.61 33.58
N GLY A 370 -19.49 -13.70 33.66
CA GLY A 370 -18.34 -13.79 34.56
C GLY A 370 -17.01 -13.81 33.82
N ILE A 371 -15.94 -14.22 34.50
CA ILE A 371 -14.58 -14.27 33.95
C ILE A 371 -14.35 -15.62 33.26
N TRP A 372 -14.02 -15.57 31.98
CA TRP A 372 -13.55 -16.69 31.16
C TRP A 372 -12.04 -16.58 30.95
N LYS A 373 -11.38 -17.70 30.63
CA LYS A 373 -9.96 -17.70 30.24
C LYS A 373 -9.71 -18.37 28.90
N ILE A 374 -8.74 -17.83 28.16
CA ILE A 374 -8.05 -18.51 27.06
C ILE A 374 -6.65 -18.87 27.59
N ASN A 375 -6.39 -20.16 27.78
CA ASN A 375 -5.11 -20.66 28.28
C ASN A 375 -4.24 -21.04 27.08
N LEU A 376 -3.27 -20.20 26.72
CA LEU A 376 -2.31 -20.46 25.64
C LEU A 376 -1.14 -21.33 26.13
N ASP A 377 -0.65 -22.24 25.30
CA ASP A 377 0.42 -23.19 25.59
C ASP A 377 1.38 -23.30 24.38
N ALA A 378 2.50 -22.58 24.46
CA ALA A 378 3.44 -22.35 23.37
C ALA A 378 4.39 -23.55 23.12
N LYS A 379 4.50 -24.01 21.86
CA LYS A 379 5.22 -25.24 21.50
C LYS A 379 6.51 -25.02 20.71
N ASP A 380 6.42 -24.38 19.55
CA ASP A 380 7.53 -24.14 18.61
C ASP A 380 7.37 -22.67 18.18
N ILE A 381 8.26 -21.77 18.62
CA ILE A 381 8.04 -20.32 18.56
C ILE A 381 9.23 -19.65 17.88
N VAL A 382 8.94 -18.90 16.81
CA VAL A 382 9.93 -18.16 16.02
C VAL A 382 9.75 -16.66 16.22
N GLU A 383 8.53 -16.16 16.08
CA GLU A 383 8.18 -14.75 16.27
C GLU A 383 7.43 -14.55 17.59
N GLY A 384 6.46 -15.42 17.89
CA GLY A 384 5.68 -15.43 19.12
C GLY A 384 4.61 -14.35 19.22
N ASP A 385 4.31 -13.63 18.14
CA ASP A 385 3.33 -12.54 18.11
C ASP A 385 1.90 -13.06 17.95
N VAL A 386 1.09 -12.91 19.00
CA VAL A 386 -0.31 -13.33 19.02
C VAL A 386 -1.20 -12.13 19.34
N ASP A 387 -2.13 -11.80 18.45
CA ASP A 387 -3.21 -10.84 18.70
C ASP A 387 -4.53 -11.59 18.91
N ILE A 388 -5.35 -11.13 19.86
CA ILE A 388 -6.68 -11.68 20.16
C ILE A 388 -7.71 -10.54 20.12
N TYR A 389 -8.81 -10.75 19.41
CA TYR A 389 -9.86 -9.77 19.19
C TYR A 389 -11.24 -10.28 19.63
N LEU A 390 -11.94 -9.46 20.41
CA LEU A 390 -13.38 -9.53 20.62
C LEU A 390 -14.11 -8.74 19.51
N PRO A 391 -15.40 -9.03 19.24
CA PRO A 391 -16.22 -8.23 18.33
C PRO A 391 -16.26 -6.74 18.70
N ILE A 392 -16.57 -5.88 17.73
CA ILE A 392 -16.73 -4.43 17.95
C ILE A 392 -17.81 -4.09 18.99
N SER A 393 -17.69 -2.96 19.67
CA SER A 393 -18.56 -2.56 20.77
C SER A 393 -20.04 -2.39 20.40
N GLU A 394 -20.38 -2.19 19.12
CA GLU A 394 -21.76 -2.20 18.62
C GLU A 394 -22.42 -3.59 18.65
N LYS A 395 -21.65 -4.67 18.85
CA LYS A 395 -22.13 -6.06 18.99
C LYS A 395 -22.19 -6.56 20.44
N LEU A 396 -21.65 -5.82 21.42
CA LEU A 396 -21.37 -6.31 22.78
C LEU A 396 -21.98 -5.43 23.89
N SER A 397 -22.17 -6.01 25.08
CA SER A 397 -22.40 -5.26 26.31
C SER A 397 -21.11 -4.63 26.84
N ARG A 398 -21.21 -3.50 27.56
CA ARG A 398 -20.06 -2.73 28.10
C ARG A 398 -19.18 -3.49 29.11
N ASP A 399 -19.64 -4.66 29.55
CA ASP A 399 -18.95 -5.51 30.52
C ASP A 399 -18.27 -6.72 29.86
N THR A 400 -18.44 -6.93 28.55
CA THR A 400 -17.73 -7.97 27.78
C THR A 400 -16.42 -7.41 27.22
N LYS A 401 -15.27 -7.75 27.82
CA LYS A 401 -13.95 -7.16 27.49
C LYS A 401 -12.79 -7.97 28.08
N PHE A 402 -11.57 -7.75 27.59
CA PHE A 402 -10.36 -8.25 28.26
C PHE A 402 -10.13 -7.52 29.59
N LEU A 403 -9.69 -8.24 30.63
CA LEU A 403 -9.36 -7.66 31.94
C LEU A 403 -7.98 -6.98 31.95
N ASP A 404 -7.06 -7.52 31.16
CA ASP A 404 -5.73 -6.98 30.86
C ASP A 404 -5.67 -6.82 29.33
N SER A 405 -6.07 -5.66 28.82
CA SER A 405 -6.19 -5.38 27.38
C SER A 405 -4.90 -4.76 26.78
N SER A 406 -4.89 -4.61 25.45
CA SER A 406 -3.84 -3.90 24.71
C SER A 406 -4.40 -2.63 24.08
N LEU A 407 -3.59 -1.56 24.05
CA LEU A 407 -4.00 -0.24 23.57
C LEU A 407 -3.67 0.02 22.09
N ASN A 408 -2.59 -0.61 21.60
CA ASN A 408 -2.14 -0.55 20.21
C ASN A 408 -2.88 -1.58 19.35
N LEU A 409 -2.90 -1.38 18.04
CA LEU A 409 -3.59 -2.23 17.05
C LEU A 409 -5.10 -2.42 17.33
N THR A 410 -5.73 -1.33 17.77
CA THR A 410 -7.18 -1.13 17.94
C THR A 410 -7.83 -0.41 16.76
N VAL A 411 -7.06 -0.07 15.71
CA VAL A 411 -7.57 0.40 14.42
C VAL A 411 -8.36 -0.71 13.72
N THR A 412 -9.56 -0.41 13.25
CA THR A 412 -10.48 -1.41 12.68
C THR A 412 -10.19 -1.72 11.21
N THR A 413 -10.34 -2.97 10.78
CA THR A 413 -10.37 -3.35 9.36
C THR A 413 -11.59 -2.69 8.69
N PRO A 414 -11.47 -1.99 7.53
CA PRO A 414 -10.34 -1.96 6.61
C PRO A 414 -9.51 -0.66 6.68
N ALA A 415 -9.56 0.09 7.78
CA ALA A 415 -8.73 1.29 7.96
C ALA A 415 -7.22 0.97 8.12
N THR A 416 -6.88 -0.32 8.03
CA THR A 416 -5.55 -0.92 8.00
C THR A 416 -5.01 -1.17 6.58
N SER A 417 -5.79 -1.00 5.51
CA SER A 417 -5.26 -1.10 4.12
C SER A 417 -4.15 -0.08 3.85
N LYS A 418 -3.25 -0.39 2.92
CA LYS A 418 -2.01 0.37 2.67
C LYS A 418 -2.31 1.70 1.95
N ARG A 419 -3.14 1.65 0.90
CA ARG A 419 -3.42 2.79 -0.02
C ARG A 419 -4.60 3.64 0.40
N VAL A 420 -5.56 3.15 1.20
CA VAL A 420 -6.59 4.00 1.81
C VAL A 420 -6.00 5.04 2.78
N ILE A 421 -6.75 6.12 3.03
CA ILE A 421 -6.42 7.19 3.99
C ILE A 421 -7.23 6.95 5.27
N SER A 422 -6.58 6.44 6.30
CA SER A 422 -7.13 6.10 7.61
C SER A 422 -7.16 7.33 8.53
N VAL A 423 -8.32 7.65 9.09
CA VAL A 423 -8.55 8.90 9.83
C VAL A 423 -8.98 8.64 11.27
N GLY A 424 -8.15 9.09 12.20
CA GLY A 424 -8.46 9.11 13.64
C GLY A 424 -9.10 10.43 14.10
N SER A 425 -9.57 10.45 15.34
CA SER A 425 -10.32 11.56 15.93
C SER A 425 -9.52 12.34 16.98
N TYR A 426 -9.70 13.66 17.01
CA TYR A 426 -9.28 14.52 18.12
C TYR A 426 -10.35 15.57 18.47
N ASP A 427 -10.31 16.02 19.72
CA ASP A 427 -11.07 17.18 20.20
C ASP A 427 -10.34 18.47 19.82
N TYR A 428 -10.99 19.28 18.97
CA TYR A 428 -10.43 20.52 18.45
C TYR A 428 -10.54 21.71 19.42
N ASN A 429 -11.43 21.67 20.42
CA ASN A 429 -11.52 22.68 21.48
C ASN A 429 -10.43 22.47 22.54
N LYS A 430 -10.13 21.21 22.89
CA LYS A 430 -9.12 20.85 23.89
C LYS A 430 -7.72 20.59 23.31
N GLY A 431 -7.63 20.33 22.00
CA GLY A 431 -6.37 19.99 21.32
C GLY A 431 -5.81 18.60 21.68
N THR A 432 -6.67 17.73 22.22
CA THR A 432 -6.38 16.39 22.77
C THR A 432 -6.95 15.28 21.89
N PHE A 433 -6.28 14.14 21.84
CA PHE A 433 -6.74 12.94 21.12
C PHE A 433 -8.02 12.36 21.73
N SER A 434 -8.91 11.85 20.87
CA SER A 434 -10.16 11.22 21.30
C SER A 434 -9.91 9.80 21.79
N ALA A 435 -10.13 9.53 23.08
CA ALA A 435 -9.76 8.26 23.72
C ALA A 435 -10.24 6.99 22.99
N PHE A 436 -11.45 7.05 22.40
CA PHE A 436 -12.08 5.98 21.63
C PHE A 436 -11.42 5.69 20.28
N SER A 437 -10.67 6.62 19.69
CA SER A 437 -10.15 6.48 18.33
C SER A 437 -9.20 5.29 18.23
N GLY A 438 -9.40 4.45 17.22
CA GLY A 438 -8.57 3.27 16.94
C GLY A 438 -7.13 3.66 16.62
N ARG A 439 -6.18 2.84 17.10
CA ARG A 439 -4.73 3.10 17.13
C ARG A 439 -3.98 1.99 16.40
N GLY A 440 -2.96 2.34 15.62
CA GLY A 440 -2.08 1.37 14.96
C GLY A 440 -1.02 0.79 15.90
N ASP A 441 0.04 0.25 15.31
CA ASP A 441 1.23 -0.20 16.03
C ASP A 441 2.48 -0.04 15.14
N VAL A 442 3.08 1.16 15.18
CA VAL A 442 4.26 1.55 14.39
C VAL A 442 5.43 0.59 14.65
N ASN A 443 5.59 0.07 15.87
CA ASN A 443 6.62 -0.91 16.23
C ASN A 443 6.45 -2.28 15.54
N ARG A 444 5.29 -2.54 14.92
CA ARG A 444 4.98 -3.73 14.12
C ARG A 444 4.68 -3.36 12.66
N ASN A 445 5.19 -2.21 12.21
CA ASN A 445 5.02 -1.61 10.88
C ASN A 445 3.57 -1.25 10.48
N ILE A 446 2.63 -1.22 11.42
CA ILE A 446 1.22 -0.88 11.16
C ILE A 446 1.01 0.60 11.52
N VAL A 447 1.54 1.47 10.66
CA VAL A 447 1.53 2.94 10.80
C VAL A 447 0.13 3.48 10.47
N LYS A 448 -0.78 3.40 11.43
CA LYS A 448 -2.18 3.87 11.33
C LYS A 448 -2.63 4.53 12.65
N PRO A 449 -3.65 5.42 12.65
CA PRO A 449 -4.25 6.07 11.47
C PRO A 449 -3.18 6.84 10.68
N ASP A 450 -3.42 7.17 9.41
CA ASP A 450 -2.46 7.97 8.65
C ASP A 450 -2.47 9.42 9.17
N ILE A 451 -3.64 9.96 9.51
CA ILE A 451 -3.82 11.32 10.02
C ILE A 451 -4.98 11.39 11.02
N VAL A 452 -5.08 12.45 11.82
CA VAL A 452 -6.29 12.73 12.62
C VAL A 452 -6.99 14.02 12.21
N ALA A 453 -8.31 14.03 12.32
CA ALA A 453 -9.16 15.19 12.06
C ALA A 453 -10.17 15.42 13.21
N PRO A 454 -10.83 16.58 13.28
CA PRO A 454 -11.81 16.86 14.33
C PRO A 454 -12.96 15.84 14.30
N GLY A 455 -13.20 15.17 15.43
CA GLY A 455 -14.21 14.09 15.51
C GLY A 455 -14.99 14.04 16.82
N GLU A 456 -14.88 15.04 17.69
CA GLU A 456 -15.75 15.21 18.86
C GLU A 456 -16.64 16.46 18.70
N GLU A 457 -17.92 16.32 19.06
CA GLU A 457 -18.95 17.38 19.05
C GLU A 457 -19.11 18.09 17.69
N ILE A 458 -18.94 17.35 16.59
CA ILE A 458 -19.00 17.88 15.23
C ILE A 458 -20.45 18.14 14.82
N VAL A 459 -20.77 19.41 14.57
CA VAL A 459 -22.10 19.88 14.17
C VAL A 459 -22.31 19.70 12.66
N SER A 460 -23.34 18.91 12.27
CA SER A 460 -23.72 18.66 10.88
C SER A 460 -25.22 18.35 10.75
N SER A 461 -25.67 18.03 9.54
CA SER A 461 -27.05 17.69 9.18
C SER A 461 -27.57 16.41 9.86
N LEU A 462 -28.87 16.37 10.12
CA LEU A 462 -29.62 15.24 10.67
C LEU A 462 -30.98 15.11 9.95
N PRO A 463 -31.55 13.90 9.83
CA PRO A 463 -32.80 13.68 9.09
C PRO A 463 -33.97 14.56 9.55
N GLY A 464 -34.74 15.04 8.58
CA GLY A 464 -35.85 15.98 8.77
C GLY A 464 -35.41 17.44 8.74
N GLY A 465 -34.37 17.80 7.98
CA GLY A 465 -33.89 19.19 7.86
C GLY A 465 -33.27 19.77 9.14
N ARG A 466 -32.74 18.92 10.02
CA ARG A 466 -32.21 19.31 11.34
C ARG A 466 -30.69 19.39 11.35
N VAL A 467 -30.13 20.01 12.39
CA VAL A 467 -28.69 20.11 12.62
C VAL A 467 -28.39 19.64 14.06
N GLY A 468 -27.27 18.93 14.27
CA GLY A 468 -26.86 18.46 15.59
C GLY A 468 -25.41 17.97 15.64
N ALA A 469 -24.91 17.78 16.86
CA ALA A 469 -23.54 17.33 17.12
C ALA A 469 -23.46 15.79 17.25
N LEU A 470 -22.45 15.17 16.64
CA LEU A 470 -22.06 13.77 16.86
C LEU A 470 -20.54 13.67 17.13
N SER A 471 -20.12 12.57 17.75
CA SER A 471 -18.71 12.26 18.04
C SER A 471 -18.36 10.84 17.56
N GLY A 472 -17.18 10.68 16.98
CA GLY A 472 -16.65 9.41 16.46
C GLY A 472 -15.64 9.63 15.33
N THR A 473 -14.82 8.62 15.03
CA THR A 473 -13.92 8.67 13.85
C THR A 473 -14.70 8.85 12.54
N SER A 474 -15.96 8.43 12.52
CA SER A 474 -16.93 8.67 11.44
C SER A 474 -17.18 10.15 11.11
N MET A 475 -16.96 11.07 12.06
CA MET A 475 -17.05 12.53 11.85
C MET A 475 -15.69 13.14 11.47
N ALA A 476 -14.59 12.47 11.81
CA ALA A 476 -13.24 12.87 11.40
C ALA A 476 -12.96 12.54 9.92
N ALA A 477 -13.32 11.34 9.46
CA ALA A 477 -13.16 10.92 8.06
C ALA A 477 -13.72 11.94 7.02
N PRO A 478 -14.96 12.44 7.10
CA PRO A 478 -15.50 13.38 6.12
C PRO A 478 -14.83 14.76 6.13
N HIS A 479 -14.11 15.15 7.20
CA HIS A 479 -13.25 16.34 7.15
C HIS A 479 -12.09 16.16 6.16
N VAL A 480 -11.50 14.96 6.12
CA VAL A 480 -10.48 14.60 5.12
C VAL A 480 -11.12 14.45 3.75
N THR A 481 -12.23 13.72 3.61
CA THR A 481 -12.95 13.53 2.34
C THR A 481 -13.25 14.84 1.62
N GLY A 482 -13.85 15.82 2.33
CA GLY A 482 -14.12 17.14 1.75
C GLY A 482 -12.83 17.91 1.41
N SER A 483 -11.77 17.76 2.22
CA SER A 483 -10.47 18.40 1.96
C SER A 483 -9.79 17.85 0.70
N LEU A 484 -9.88 16.54 0.47
CA LEU A 484 -9.37 15.89 -0.74
C LEU A 484 -10.17 16.32 -1.98
N ALA A 485 -11.48 16.55 -1.87
CA ALA A 485 -12.28 17.05 -2.99
C ALA A 485 -11.86 18.47 -3.43
N LEU A 486 -11.49 19.35 -2.49
CA LEU A 486 -10.90 20.66 -2.83
C LEU A 486 -9.54 20.52 -3.53
N LEU A 487 -8.71 19.57 -3.10
CA LEU A 487 -7.41 19.30 -3.71
C LEU A 487 -7.53 18.64 -5.09
N MET A 488 -8.51 17.76 -5.30
CA MET A 488 -8.79 17.14 -6.61
C MET A 488 -9.39 18.10 -7.63
N GLU A 489 -10.18 19.09 -7.19
CA GLU A 489 -10.61 20.21 -8.05
C GLU A 489 -9.37 20.94 -8.58
N TRP A 490 -8.49 21.39 -7.69
CA TRP A 490 -7.25 22.07 -8.06
C TRP A 490 -6.29 21.22 -8.89
N GLY A 491 -6.05 19.97 -8.51
CA GLY A 491 -5.11 19.08 -9.21
C GLY A 491 -5.66 18.62 -10.55
N ILE A 492 -6.81 17.95 -10.51
CA ILE A 492 -7.29 17.11 -11.62
C ILE A 492 -8.28 17.86 -12.52
N VAL A 493 -9.19 18.67 -11.94
CA VAL A 493 -10.20 19.42 -12.72
C VAL A 493 -9.58 20.68 -13.34
N ASP A 494 -8.82 21.45 -12.57
CA ASP A 494 -8.08 22.63 -13.03
C ASP A 494 -6.71 22.28 -13.68
N LYS A 495 -6.40 20.98 -13.79
CA LYS A 495 -5.20 20.40 -14.42
C LYS A 495 -3.83 20.85 -13.87
N ASN A 496 -3.73 21.30 -12.62
CA ASN A 496 -2.44 21.65 -12.01
C ASN A 496 -1.62 20.40 -11.57
N ASP A 497 -2.30 19.28 -11.32
CA ASP A 497 -1.72 17.96 -11.03
C ASP A 497 -2.75 16.86 -11.38
N PRO A 498 -2.76 16.34 -12.62
CA PRO A 498 -3.69 15.30 -13.07
C PRO A 498 -3.61 13.97 -12.31
N PHE A 499 -2.56 13.78 -11.50
CA PHE A 499 -2.22 12.55 -10.78
C PHE A 499 -2.45 12.66 -9.27
N LEU A 500 -3.09 13.74 -8.81
CA LEU A 500 -3.34 14.03 -7.39
C LEU A 500 -4.47 13.16 -6.79
N TYR A 501 -4.25 11.85 -6.75
CA TYR A 501 -5.12 10.85 -6.14
C TYR A 501 -4.28 9.80 -5.38
N ALA A 502 -4.88 8.70 -4.91
CA ALA A 502 -4.26 7.60 -4.16
C ALA A 502 -3.19 8.03 -3.12
N ASP A 503 -1.96 7.52 -3.26
CA ASP A 503 -0.84 7.81 -2.34
C ASP A 503 -0.19 9.19 -2.59
N ARG A 504 -0.34 9.79 -3.79
CA ARG A 504 0.19 11.12 -4.13
C ARG A 504 -0.55 12.23 -3.36
N ILE A 505 -1.89 12.20 -3.36
CA ILE A 505 -2.69 13.14 -2.54
C ILE A 505 -2.55 12.87 -1.04
N LYS A 506 -2.38 11.60 -0.63
CA LYS A 506 -2.06 11.23 0.76
C LYS A 506 -0.75 11.86 1.19
N ALA A 507 0.35 11.69 0.44
CA ALA A 507 1.66 12.25 0.79
C ALA A 507 1.62 13.77 1.01
N LEU A 508 0.91 14.51 0.14
CA LEU A 508 0.68 15.95 0.30
C LEU A 508 -0.05 16.29 1.62
N LEU A 509 -1.10 15.52 1.97
CA LEU A 509 -1.87 15.69 3.20
C LEU A 509 -1.02 15.41 4.45
N LEU A 510 -0.26 14.31 4.44
CA LEU A 510 0.59 13.91 5.56
C LEU A 510 1.72 14.90 5.78
N LYS A 511 2.34 15.46 4.72
CA LYS A 511 3.39 16.48 4.85
C LYS A 511 2.91 17.73 5.59
N ASN A 512 1.74 18.23 5.20
CA ASN A 512 1.18 19.47 5.75
C ASN A 512 0.53 19.34 7.14
N ALA A 513 0.44 18.12 7.68
CA ALA A 513 -0.16 17.84 8.98
C ALA A 513 0.54 18.58 10.14
N ILE A 514 -0.24 19.07 11.11
CA ILE A 514 0.29 19.75 12.30
C ILE A 514 0.80 18.72 13.31
N ARG A 515 2.06 18.89 13.72
CA ARG A 515 2.80 18.09 14.69
C ARG A 515 3.12 18.94 15.92
N ASP A 516 2.10 19.23 16.73
CA ASP A 516 2.20 20.18 17.87
C ASP A 516 2.60 19.53 19.20
N LYS A 517 3.10 18.28 19.19
CA LYS A 517 3.46 17.51 20.38
C LYS A 517 4.96 17.18 20.37
N GLU A 518 5.78 18.11 20.86
CA GLU A 518 7.26 18.03 20.85
C GLU A 518 7.85 16.78 21.55
N PHE A 519 7.04 16.07 22.36
CA PHE A 519 7.43 14.85 23.07
C PHE A 519 7.03 13.56 22.34
N LEU A 520 6.45 13.64 21.13
CA LEU A 520 6.10 12.48 20.30
C LEU A 520 6.99 12.42 19.05
N ASN A 521 7.55 11.24 18.80
CA ASN A 521 8.15 10.92 17.50
C ASN A 521 7.00 10.60 16.54
N TYR A 522 6.90 11.36 15.44
CA TYR A 522 5.93 11.12 14.38
C TYR A 522 6.56 10.25 13.26
N PRO A 523 5.79 9.38 12.58
CA PRO A 523 4.40 9.02 12.87
C PRO A 523 4.26 8.16 14.13
N ASP A 524 3.13 8.31 14.82
CA ASP A 524 2.83 7.58 16.06
C ASP A 524 1.47 6.86 16.03
N ASN A 525 1.27 5.88 16.92
CA ASN A 525 0.06 5.05 16.99
C ASN A 525 -1.25 5.83 17.21
N ILE A 526 -1.17 7.08 17.70
CA ILE A 526 -2.29 7.90 18.19
C ILE A 526 -2.63 9.02 17.21
N TRP A 527 -1.65 9.83 16.79
CA TRP A 527 -1.88 10.96 15.89
C TRP A 527 -1.54 10.65 14.42
N GLY A 528 -1.03 9.45 14.12
CA GLY A 528 -0.52 9.13 12.79
C GLY A 528 0.64 10.06 12.44
N TYR A 529 0.60 10.65 11.24
CA TYR A 529 1.55 11.70 10.84
C TYR A 529 1.19 13.10 11.39
N GLY A 530 0.06 13.30 12.08
CA GLY A 530 -0.34 14.58 12.69
C GLY A 530 -1.82 14.94 12.49
N LYS A 531 -2.17 16.20 12.77
CA LYS A 531 -3.53 16.73 12.56
C LYS A 531 -3.72 17.28 11.14
N LEU A 532 -4.87 17.03 10.53
CA LEU A 532 -5.31 17.62 9.26
C LEU A 532 -5.10 19.15 9.23
N ASN A 533 -4.42 19.65 8.20
CA ASN A 533 -4.14 21.08 8.04
C ASN A 533 -3.93 21.47 6.57
N LEU A 534 -4.75 22.38 6.05
CA LEU A 534 -4.60 22.92 4.68
C LEU A 534 -3.91 24.30 4.62
N ARG A 535 -3.54 24.92 5.76
CA ARG A 535 -3.04 26.33 5.81
C ARG A 535 -1.83 26.61 4.92
N ASN A 536 -0.97 25.60 4.78
CA ASN A 536 0.39 25.70 4.26
C ASN A 536 0.53 25.21 2.81
N ILE A 537 -0.52 24.63 2.22
CA ILE A 537 -0.54 24.25 0.81
C ILE A 537 -0.73 25.54 0.00
N THR A 538 0.31 26.03 -0.68
CA THR A 538 0.24 27.31 -1.41
C THR A 538 0.22 27.14 -2.92
N SER A 539 -0.55 28.00 -3.60
CA SER A 539 -0.68 28.04 -5.07
C SER A 539 0.55 28.61 -5.80
N ARG A 540 1.68 28.82 -5.10
CA ARG A 540 2.90 29.45 -5.64
C ARG A 540 4.10 28.50 -5.71
N GLU A 541 4.08 27.39 -4.97
CA GLU A 541 5.14 26.37 -4.98
C GLU A 541 5.06 25.41 -6.18
N ILE A 542 4.10 25.63 -7.10
CA ILE A 542 3.62 24.60 -8.03
C ILE A 542 3.48 25.14 -9.47
N ARG A 543 4.55 25.73 -10.04
CA ARG A 543 4.55 26.21 -11.44
C ARG A 543 5.90 26.14 -12.15
N ASN A 544 5.86 25.42 -13.28
CA ASN A 544 6.67 25.57 -14.50
C ASN A 544 8.16 25.19 -14.43
N LEU A 545 8.52 24.06 -15.05
CA LEU A 545 9.23 23.94 -16.35
C LEU A 545 9.31 22.41 -16.71
N TYR A 546 9.99 21.84 -17.71
CA TYR A 546 11.23 22.18 -18.43
C TYR A 546 11.22 21.85 -19.92
N ARG A 547 12.22 22.41 -20.62
CA ARG A 547 12.67 22.02 -21.96
C ARG A 547 14.09 21.45 -21.85
N GLY A 548 14.39 20.43 -22.64
CA GLY A 548 15.74 19.96 -22.93
C GLY A 548 15.72 19.03 -24.14
N GLU A 549 16.41 19.39 -25.21
CA GLU A 549 16.50 18.59 -26.44
C GLU A 549 17.80 17.76 -26.43
N SER A 550 17.69 16.46 -26.71
CA SER A 550 18.78 15.58 -27.14
C SER A 550 18.24 14.58 -28.17
N ASN A 551 19.08 13.73 -28.78
CA ASN A 551 18.68 12.93 -29.95
C ASN A 551 19.10 11.44 -29.87
N ASN A 552 18.09 10.56 -29.79
CA ASN A 552 18.04 9.11 -30.05
C ASN A 552 16.54 8.70 -30.13
N LEU A 553 16.16 7.52 -29.65
CA LEU A 553 14.78 7.07 -29.37
C LEU A 553 14.67 6.63 -27.91
N LYS A 554 13.63 7.11 -27.21
CA LYS A 554 13.30 6.72 -25.83
C LYS A 554 12.23 5.63 -25.77
N GLU A 555 12.33 4.80 -24.73
CA GLU A 555 11.31 3.83 -24.31
C GLU A 555 10.62 4.33 -23.03
N TYR A 556 9.30 4.18 -22.92
CA TYR A 556 8.59 4.37 -21.65
C TYR A 556 7.59 3.25 -21.39
N ILE A 557 7.46 2.89 -20.11
CA ILE A 557 6.35 2.11 -19.56
C ILE A 557 5.24 3.09 -19.19
N VAL A 558 4.04 2.81 -19.67
CA VAL A 558 2.83 3.62 -19.53
C VAL A 558 1.79 2.82 -18.76
N GLU A 559 1.31 3.35 -17.63
CA GLU A 559 0.08 2.87 -17.01
C GLU A 559 -1.09 3.67 -17.59
N TYR A 560 -2.18 3.00 -17.99
CA TYR A 560 -3.31 3.59 -18.71
C TYR A 560 -4.65 2.93 -18.32
N GLN A 561 -5.75 3.58 -18.65
CA GLN A 561 -7.12 3.05 -18.51
C GLN A 561 -7.95 3.45 -19.75
N GLY A 562 -8.43 2.49 -20.53
CA GLY A 562 -9.21 2.76 -21.75
C GLY A 562 -8.63 2.08 -22.99
N ASP A 563 -8.60 2.79 -24.12
CA ASP A 563 -8.09 2.30 -25.41
C ASP A 563 -6.84 3.08 -25.81
N VAL A 564 -5.70 2.63 -25.28
CA VAL A 564 -4.40 3.29 -25.43
C VAL A 564 -3.93 3.37 -26.89
N GLU A 565 -4.38 2.46 -27.76
CA GLU A 565 -4.03 2.48 -29.18
C GLU A 565 -4.72 3.65 -29.91
N VAL A 566 -5.92 4.03 -29.47
CA VAL A 566 -6.61 5.25 -29.93
C VAL A 566 -6.01 6.50 -29.29
N ASP A 567 -5.90 6.54 -27.96
CA ASP A 567 -5.46 7.72 -27.21
C ASP A 567 -4.06 8.22 -27.64
N LEU A 568 -3.12 7.29 -27.86
CA LEU A 568 -1.76 7.60 -28.29
C LEU A 568 -1.65 7.76 -29.82
N GLY A 569 -2.55 7.13 -30.58
CA GLY A 569 -2.67 7.35 -32.02
C GLY A 569 -3.08 8.78 -32.36
N GLU A 570 -3.96 9.40 -31.56
CA GLU A 570 -4.29 10.84 -31.69
C GLU A 570 -3.09 11.77 -31.40
N LEU A 571 -2.10 11.30 -30.64
CA LEU A 571 -0.83 12.00 -30.38
C LEU A 571 0.27 11.70 -31.43
N GLY A 572 0.01 10.83 -32.41
CA GLY A 572 0.96 10.46 -33.46
C GLY A 572 2.01 9.43 -33.01
N ILE A 573 1.72 8.62 -31.99
CA ILE A 573 2.64 7.62 -31.43
C ILE A 573 2.28 6.24 -32.02
N ASP A 574 2.75 5.96 -33.23
CA ASP A 574 2.40 4.73 -33.96
C ASP A 574 3.04 3.43 -33.40
N LYS A 575 4.00 3.55 -32.47
CA LYS A 575 4.75 2.41 -31.90
C LYS A 575 4.34 2.14 -30.46
N ILE A 576 3.26 1.38 -30.31
CA ILE A 576 2.68 0.98 -29.03
C ILE A 576 2.78 -0.54 -28.90
N GLN A 577 3.13 -1.00 -27.70
CA GLN A 577 3.13 -2.41 -27.34
C GLN A 577 2.31 -2.61 -26.06
N VAL A 578 1.05 -3.00 -26.22
CA VAL A 578 0.16 -3.32 -25.09
C VAL A 578 0.67 -4.55 -24.34
N LEU A 579 0.72 -4.47 -23.00
CA LEU A 579 1.05 -5.59 -22.12
C LEU A 579 -0.23 -6.29 -21.64
N ASP A 580 -1.12 -5.57 -20.94
CA ASP A 580 -2.41 -6.06 -20.43
C ASP A 580 -3.49 -4.96 -20.52
N ASP A 581 -4.49 -4.95 -19.63
CA ASP A 581 -5.55 -3.94 -19.58
C ASP A 581 -5.19 -2.69 -18.75
N ARG A 582 -3.95 -2.58 -18.25
CA ARG A 582 -3.43 -1.45 -17.49
C ARG A 582 -2.08 -0.92 -17.97
N TYR A 583 -1.24 -1.74 -18.61
CA TYR A 583 0.13 -1.37 -18.97
C TYR A 583 0.42 -1.49 -20.47
N ALA A 584 1.15 -0.53 -21.01
CA ALA A 584 1.72 -0.54 -22.35
C ALA A 584 3.18 -0.05 -22.32
N ILE A 585 3.92 -0.32 -23.39
CA ILE A 585 5.25 0.25 -23.64
C ILE A 585 5.18 1.06 -24.94
N ILE A 586 5.75 2.27 -24.94
CA ILE A 586 5.80 3.16 -26.10
C ILE A 586 7.24 3.41 -26.54
N TYR A 587 7.43 3.63 -27.84
CA TYR A 587 8.72 3.91 -28.46
C TYR A 587 8.63 5.24 -29.20
N VAL A 588 9.25 6.28 -28.64
CA VAL A 588 9.18 7.67 -29.13
C VAL A 588 10.59 8.20 -29.44
N SER A 589 10.70 9.28 -30.21
CA SER A 589 11.99 9.96 -30.41
C SER A 589 12.41 10.75 -29.16
N ASP A 590 13.70 11.02 -28.97
CA ASP A 590 14.17 11.79 -27.80
C ASP A 590 13.65 13.24 -27.77
N ASP A 591 13.24 13.80 -28.91
CA ASP A 591 12.58 15.11 -29.01
C ASP A 591 11.08 15.07 -28.68
N PHE A 592 10.54 13.89 -28.36
CA PHE A 592 9.14 13.72 -27.98
C PHE A 592 8.83 14.42 -26.64
N ASN A 593 7.83 15.30 -26.67
CA ASN A 593 7.37 15.99 -25.48
C ASN A 593 6.52 15.07 -24.59
N GLU A 594 7.14 14.51 -23.53
CA GLU A 594 6.48 13.72 -22.47
C GLU A 594 5.15 14.33 -22.00
N GLN A 595 5.05 15.67 -21.95
CA GLN A 595 3.84 16.38 -21.49
C GLN A 595 2.59 16.07 -22.33
N MET A 596 2.73 15.67 -23.60
CA MET A 596 1.58 15.28 -24.44
C MET A 596 0.86 14.02 -23.90
N LEU A 597 1.59 13.12 -23.23
CA LEU A 597 1.04 11.95 -22.54
C LEU A 597 0.33 12.33 -21.23
N LEU A 598 0.62 13.51 -20.68
CA LEU A 598 0.02 14.00 -19.43
C LEU A 598 -1.25 14.82 -19.70
N GLU A 599 -1.47 15.25 -20.95
CA GLU A 599 -2.71 15.90 -21.40
C GLU A 599 -3.82 14.91 -21.76
N THR A 600 -3.47 13.68 -22.14
CA THR A 600 -4.40 12.58 -22.42
C THR A 600 -4.98 12.03 -21.11
N GLY A 601 -6.29 12.19 -20.92
CA GLY A 601 -6.95 11.96 -19.63
C GLY A 601 -6.90 10.51 -19.11
N ASN A 602 -6.60 9.56 -20.00
CA ASN A 602 -6.60 8.11 -19.79
C ASN A 602 -5.23 7.55 -19.36
N ILE A 603 -4.16 8.35 -19.40
CA ILE A 603 -2.85 7.97 -18.89
C ILE A 603 -2.83 8.14 -17.36
N VAL A 604 -2.28 7.15 -16.67
CA VAL A 604 -2.32 6.97 -15.21
C VAL A 604 -0.95 7.26 -14.58
N ALA A 605 0.13 6.80 -15.21
CA ALA A 605 1.52 7.10 -14.83
C ALA A 605 2.51 6.79 -15.98
N LEU A 606 3.70 7.41 -15.96
CA LEU A 606 4.74 7.26 -16.99
C LEU A 606 6.11 7.00 -16.34
N ARG A 607 6.88 5.99 -16.79
CA ARG A 607 8.26 5.73 -16.31
C ARG A 607 9.17 5.28 -17.44
N GLU A 608 10.40 5.80 -17.47
CA GLU A 608 11.49 5.18 -18.23
C GLU A 608 11.82 3.79 -17.65
N PRO A 609 12.21 2.79 -18.47
CA PRO A 609 12.53 1.46 -17.98
C PRO A 609 13.89 1.44 -17.26
N ALA A 610 13.91 0.82 -16.07
CA ALA A 610 15.14 0.63 -15.30
C ALA A 610 16.15 -0.30 -16.02
N LYS A 611 17.45 0.00 -15.90
CA LYS A 611 18.53 -0.82 -16.47
C LYS A 611 18.78 -2.05 -15.58
N MET A 612 18.70 -3.25 -16.16
CA MET A 612 18.74 -4.54 -15.48
C MET A 612 20.03 -5.30 -15.80
N VAL A 613 20.69 -5.89 -14.78
CA VAL A 613 21.97 -6.61 -14.96
C VAL A 613 21.95 -8.06 -14.47
N PRO A 614 22.71 -8.96 -15.10
CA PRO A 614 22.86 -10.36 -14.69
C PRO A 614 23.69 -10.58 -13.40
N LEU A 615 23.34 -11.61 -12.61
CA LEU A 615 23.81 -11.77 -11.21
C LEU A 615 24.79 -12.99 -10.97
N ILE A 616 26.11 -12.93 -11.28
CA ILE A 616 27.00 -14.14 -11.51
C ILE A 616 28.37 -14.32 -10.76
N ASP A 617 28.92 -15.58 -10.73
CA ASP A 617 30.35 -16.08 -10.71
C ASP A 617 30.49 -17.67 -10.86
N THR A 618 30.65 -18.56 -9.82
CA THR A 618 30.56 -20.09 -9.83
C THR A 618 29.75 -20.85 -8.63
N SER A 619 28.66 -21.74 -8.71
CA SER A 619 27.56 -22.08 -7.62
C SER A 619 27.04 -23.42 -6.75
N VAL A 620 26.81 -24.72 -7.13
CA VAL A 620 26.12 -25.97 -6.48
C VAL A 620 26.94 -26.98 -5.61
N GLU A 621 26.43 -27.95 -4.79
CA GLU A 621 25.79 -29.28 -5.18
C GLU A 621 24.60 -29.80 -4.30
N GLU A 622 24.01 -28.98 -3.43
CA GLU A 622 23.56 -29.53 -2.13
C GLU A 622 22.05 -29.62 -1.81
N ILE A 623 21.10 -29.02 -2.56
CA ILE A 623 19.70 -28.82 -2.07
C ILE A 623 18.81 -30.06 -1.86
N GLY A 624 19.35 -31.27 -1.95
CA GLY A 624 18.62 -32.53 -1.72
C GLY A 624 17.70 -32.99 -2.86
N ALA A 625 17.66 -32.28 -4.00
CA ALA A 625 16.78 -32.59 -5.14
C ALA A 625 16.92 -34.04 -5.66
N LYS A 626 18.15 -34.56 -5.69
CA LYS A 626 18.48 -35.95 -6.11
C LYS A 626 17.71 -37.04 -5.32
N PHE A 627 17.16 -36.72 -4.14
CA PHE A 627 16.24 -37.59 -3.39
C PHE A 627 14.95 -37.90 -4.17
N PHE A 628 14.37 -36.89 -4.83
CA PHE A 628 13.06 -37.00 -5.48
C PHE A 628 13.12 -37.67 -6.84
N HIS A 629 14.19 -37.47 -7.62
CA HIS A 629 14.35 -38.04 -8.97
C HIS A 629 14.19 -39.57 -8.99
N ASN A 630 14.62 -40.24 -7.91
CA ASN A 630 14.65 -41.70 -7.81
C ASN A 630 13.73 -42.25 -6.68
N HIS A 631 12.83 -41.43 -6.13
CA HIS A 631 12.01 -41.87 -4.99
C HIS A 631 10.88 -42.82 -5.43
N PRO A 632 10.83 -44.07 -4.94
CA PRO A 632 9.93 -45.11 -5.48
C PRO A 632 8.43 -44.87 -5.25
N TYR A 633 8.07 -43.85 -4.45
CA TYR A 633 6.68 -43.50 -4.14
C TYR A 633 6.30 -42.06 -4.53
N ILE A 634 7.27 -41.19 -4.81
CA ILE A 634 7.03 -39.75 -5.14
C ILE A 634 8.11 -39.27 -6.14
N PRO A 635 8.18 -39.82 -7.37
CA PRO A 635 9.20 -39.45 -8.34
C PRO A 635 8.91 -38.07 -8.96
N GLN A 636 9.55 -37.02 -8.44
CA GLN A 636 9.45 -35.67 -9.00
C GLN A 636 10.68 -35.35 -9.83
N THR A 637 10.47 -34.90 -11.07
CA THR A 637 11.50 -34.51 -12.03
C THR A 637 11.20 -33.18 -12.74
N GLY A 638 10.06 -32.54 -12.45
CA GLY A 638 9.59 -31.30 -13.06
C GLY A 638 8.72 -31.49 -14.29
N ARG A 639 8.40 -32.75 -14.64
CA ARG A 639 7.63 -33.13 -15.82
C ARG A 639 6.26 -32.45 -15.83
N GLY A 640 5.92 -31.79 -16.94
CA GLY A 640 4.65 -31.09 -17.11
C GLY A 640 4.62 -29.67 -16.53
N VAL A 641 5.78 -29.12 -16.16
CA VAL A 641 5.94 -27.73 -15.67
C VAL A 641 6.86 -26.94 -16.61
N LEU A 642 6.54 -25.66 -16.82
CA LEU A 642 7.33 -24.74 -17.64
C LEU A 642 8.30 -23.87 -16.84
N VAL A 643 9.56 -23.96 -17.26
CA VAL A 643 10.75 -23.12 -17.10
C VAL A 643 10.74 -21.79 -17.87
N ALA A 644 10.25 -20.66 -17.37
CA ALA A 644 10.51 -19.38 -18.04
C ALA A 644 11.93 -18.86 -17.71
N LEU A 645 12.76 -18.78 -18.75
CA LEU A 645 14.11 -18.24 -18.75
C LEU A 645 14.10 -16.93 -19.54
N ILE A 646 14.19 -15.79 -18.85
CA ILE A 646 14.12 -14.46 -19.45
C ILE A 646 15.46 -13.77 -19.14
N ASP A 647 16.37 -13.85 -20.10
CA ASP A 647 17.81 -13.80 -19.85
C ASP A 647 18.59 -13.50 -21.16
N SER A 648 19.87 -13.89 -21.26
CA SER A 648 20.69 -13.77 -22.48
C SER A 648 20.36 -14.77 -23.60
N GLY A 649 19.43 -15.70 -23.38
CA GLY A 649 19.07 -16.77 -24.33
C GLY A 649 19.46 -18.16 -23.84
N ILE A 650 19.71 -19.09 -24.77
CA ILE A 650 20.15 -20.46 -24.46
C ILE A 650 20.91 -21.08 -25.64
N ASP A 651 21.95 -21.86 -25.37
CA ASP A 651 22.52 -22.83 -26.33
C ASP A 651 21.53 -23.99 -26.49
N TYR A 652 20.56 -23.82 -27.38
CA TYR A 652 19.53 -24.82 -27.70
C TYR A 652 20.11 -26.14 -28.25
N SER A 653 21.39 -26.16 -28.66
CA SER A 653 22.08 -27.33 -29.19
C SER A 653 22.82 -28.14 -28.11
N HIS A 654 22.93 -27.61 -26.89
CA HIS A 654 23.59 -28.27 -25.78
C HIS A 654 22.87 -29.59 -25.42
N PRO A 655 23.55 -30.76 -25.37
CA PRO A 655 22.89 -32.07 -25.22
C PRO A 655 21.98 -32.20 -23.98
N ASP A 656 22.34 -31.54 -22.87
CA ASP A 656 21.52 -31.49 -21.66
C ASP A 656 20.16 -30.77 -21.80
N PHE A 657 19.89 -30.10 -22.92
CA PHE A 657 18.58 -29.54 -23.27
C PHE A 657 17.87 -30.32 -24.39
N ILE A 658 18.30 -31.55 -24.65
CA ILE A 658 17.71 -32.46 -25.65
C ILE A 658 17.29 -33.76 -24.95
N PHE A 659 16.01 -34.11 -25.06
CA PHE A 659 15.42 -35.35 -24.55
C PHE A 659 16.01 -36.61 -25.22
N GLU A 660 15.76 -37.79 -24.65
CA GLU A 660 16.27 -39.08 -25.16
C GLU A 660 15.68 -39.51 -26.52
N ASP A 661 14.63 -38.84 -27.00
CA ASP A 661 14.05 -39.00 -28.34
C ASP A 661 14.58 -37.99 -29.37
N ASP A 662 15.65 -37.26 -29.00
CA ASP A 662 16.29 -36.19 -29.77
C ASP A 662 15.37 -35.01 -30.12
N THR A 663 14.37 -34.74 -29.26
CA THR A 663 13.59 -33.49 -29.26
C THR A 663 14.10 -32.48 -28.22
N SER A 664 13.88 -31.19 -28.48
CA SER A 664 14.32 -30.09 -27.61
C SER A 664 13.42 -29.93 -26.37
N LYS A 665 14.07 -29.71 -25.22
CA LYS A 665 13.41 -29.27 -23.98
C LYS A 665 12.74 -27.90 -24.09
N ILE A 666 13.11 -27.09 -25.08
CA ILE A 666 12.54 -25.77 -25.33
C ILE A 666 11.21 -25.95 -26.09
N VAL A 667 10.12 -25.37 -25.59
CA VAL A 667 8.82 -25.33 -26.29
C VAL A 667 8.73 -24.18 -27.30
N SER A 668 9.35 -23.05 -26.96
CA SER A 668 9.28 -21.76 -27.66
C SER A 668 10.48 -20.91 -27.24
N LEU A 669 11.14 -20.27 -28.20
CA LEU A 669 12.22 -19.31 -27.98
C LEU A 669 11.89 -18.01 -28.70
N TRP A 670 11.84 -16.89 -27.98
CA TRP A 670 11.75 -15.55 -28.56
C TRP A 670 13.09 -14.83 -28.42
N ASP A 671 13.70 -14.47 -29.55
CA ASP A 671 14.89 -13.62 -29.60
C ASP A 671 14.47 -12.17 -29.88
N GLN A 672 14.62 -11.29 -28.89
CA GLN A 672 14.26 -9.88 -29.01
C GLN A 672 15.24 -9.07 -29.87
N THR A 673 16.43 -9.60 -30.18
CA THR A 673 17.48 -8.91 -30.94
C THR A 673 17.34 -9.01 -32.45
N LEU A 674 16.55 -9.97 -32.95
CA LEU A 674 16.40 -10.26 -34.38
C LEU A 674 15.22 -9.51 -35.01
N GLU A 675 15.41 -8.97 -36.22
CA GLU A 675 14.29 -8.55 -37.07
C GLU A 675 13.66 -9.78 -37.75
N GLY A 676 12.33 -9.80 -37.93
CA GLY A 676 11.65 -10.87 -38.66
C GLY A 676 10.20 -11.11 -38.26
N ASN A 677 9.91 -12.34 -37.82
CA ASN A 677 8.58 -12.80 -37.44
C ASN A 677 8.42 -12.74 -35.90
N PRO A 678 7.89 -11.65 -35.31
CA PRO A 678 7.68 -11.58 -33.87
C PRO A 678 6.59 -12.57 -33.43
N PRO A 679 6.57 -12.96 -32.14
CA PRO A 679 5.45 -13.70 -31.58
C PRO A 679 4.13 -12.95 -31.76
N LYS A 680 3.03 -13.69 -31.88
CA LYS A 680 1.71 -13.09 -32.13
C LYS A 680 1.31 -12.11 -31.01
N GLY A 681 1.18 -10.83 -31.34
CA GLY A 681 0.85 -9.75 -30.39
C GLY A 681 2.06 -8.94 -29.92
N PHE A 682 3.25 -9.23 -30.45
CA PHE A 682 4.48 -8.51 -30.19
C PHE A 682 4.96 -7.80 -31.47
N ILE A 683 5.60 -6.63 -31.35
CA ILE A 683 5.97 -5.79 -32.50
C ILE A 683 7.43 -5.94 -32.97
N PHE A 684 8.27 -6.72 -32.26
CA PHE A 684 9.68 -6.95 -32.60
C PHE A 684 10.21 -8.32 -32.15
N GLY A 685 11.42 -8.65 -32.58
CA GLY A 685 12.07 -9.93 -32.31
C GLY A 685 11.64 -11.03 -33.29
N ARG A 686 12.13 -12.24 -33.03
CA ARG A 686 11.79 -13.45 -33.81
C ARG A 686 11.43 -14.62 -32.90
N GLU A 687 10.27 -15.22 -33.14
CA GLU A 687 9.89 -16.49 -32.50
C GLU A 687 10.45 -17.69 -33.28
N TYR A 688 10.92 -18.70 -32.53
CA TYR A 688 11.26 -20.03 -33.01
C TYR A 688 10.44 -21.07 -32.24
N THR A 689 9.78 -22.00 -32.96
CA THR A 689 9.02 -23.09 -32.32
C THR A 689 9.90 -24.30 -32.00
N ARG A 690 9.42 -25.18 -31.12
CA ARG A 690 10.05 -26.50 -30.88
C ARG A 690 10.34 -27.26 -32.17
N GLU A 691 9.46 -27.22 -33.17
CA GLU A 691 9.65 -27.92 -34.45
C GLU A 691 10.83 -27.37 -35.25
N GLU A 692 11.05 -26.06 -35.22
CA GLU A 692 12.20 -25.40 -35.87
C GLU A 692 13.50 -25.69 -35.13
N ILE A 693 13.47 -25.66 -33.79
CA ILE A 693 14.61 -26.03 -32.93
C ILE A 693 14.96 -27.52 -33.12
N ASN A 694 13.96 -28.41 -33.17
CA ASN A 694 14.15 -29.84 -33.47
C ASN A 694 14.75 -30.04 -34.87
N LYS A 695 14.27 -29.31 -35.88
CA LYS A 695 14.85 -29.34 -37.23
C LYS A 695 16.32 -28.93 -37.20
N ALA A 696 16.66 -27.82 -36.54
CA ALA A 696 18.03 -27.33 -36.41
C ALA A 696 18.96 -28.35 -35.74
N ILE A 697 18.51 -28.99 -34.65
CA ILE A 697 19.23 -30.08 -33.96
C ILE A 697 19.44 -31.28 -34.90
N GLN A 698 18.42 -31.68 -35.65
CA GLN A 698 18.46 -32.88 -36.50
C GLN A 698 19.23 -32.70 -37.82
N THR A 699 19.28 -31.48 -38.38
CA THR A 699 20.03 -31.20 -39.62
C THR A 699 21.44 -30.65 -39.38
N GLY A 700 21.72 -30.11 -38.18
CA GLY A 700 22.92 -29.31 -37.91
C GLY A 700 22.89 -27.90 -38.51
N GLU A 701 21.73 -27.47 -39.01
CA GLU A 701 21.50 -26.11 -39.53
C GLU A 701 21.32 -25.15 -38.34
N LYS A 702 22.29 -24.27 -38.11
CA LYS A 702 22.19 -23.27 -37.02
C LYS A 702 21.00 -22.34 -37.26
N LEU A 703 20.26 -22.06 -36.18
CA LEU A 703 19.37 -20.90 -36.10
C LEU A 703 20.21 -19.62 -36.03
N GLU A 704 19.58 -18.47 -36.26
CA GLU A 704 20.25 -17.15 -36.20
C GLU A 704 20.46 -16.67 -34.75
N THR A 705 19.80 -17.32 -33.78
CA THR A 705 19.94 -17.06 -32.34
C THR A 705 21.07 -17.89 -31.72
N GLU A 706 21.86 -17.26 -30.86
CA GLU A 706 22.97 -17.83 -30.07
C GLU A 706 22.98 -17.13 -28.69
N ASP A 707 23.53 -17.76 -27.65
CA ASP A 707 23.69 -17.16 -26.30
C ASP A 707 25.14 -16.71 -26.13
N GLU A 708 25.43 -15.45 -26.48
CA GLU A 708 26.79 -14.93 -26.58
C GLU A 708 27.45 -14.69 -25.22
N THR A 709 26.65 -14.46 -24.17
CA THR A 709 27.16 -14.28 -22.79
C THR A 709 27.22 -15.60 -22.02
N GLY A 710 26.41 -16.58 -22.43
CA GLY A 710 26.28 -17.88 -21.79
C GLY A 710 25.56 -17.85 -20.44
N HIS A 711 24.89 -16.76 -20.07
CA HIS A 711 24.24 -16.64 -18.76
C HIS A 711 22.98 -17.49 -18.68
N GLY A 712 22.02 -17.30 -19.60
CA GLY A 712 20.80 -18.08 -19.65
C GLY A 712 21.07 -19.58 -19.82
N THR A 713 22.04 -19.95 -20.66
CA THR A 713 22.55 -21.34 -20.77
C THR A 713 22.99 -21.90 -19.43
N LYS A 714 23.77 -21.14 -18.64
CA LYS A 714 24.21 -21.58 -17.32
C LYS A 714 23.05 -21.70 -16.35
N VAL A 715 22.11 -20.75 -16.32
CA VAL A 715 20.91 -20.78 -15.46
C VAL A 715 20.04 -21.99 -15.77
N ALA A 716 19.77 -22.26 -17.04
CA ALA A 716 18.93 -23.37 -17.50
C ALA A 716 19.49 -24.74 -17.09
N GLY A 717 20.81 -24.94 -17.11
CA GLY A 717 21.46 -26.18 -16.66
C GLY A 717 21.15 -26.51 -15.20
N ILE A 718 21.16 -25.51 -14.32
CA ILE A 718 20.86 -25.64 -12.88
C ILE A 718 19.39 -26.03 -12.69
N ILE A 719 18.50 -25.34 -13.41
CA ILE A 719 17.05 -25.57 -13.33
C ILE A 719 16.75 -26.99 -13.81
N GLY A 720 17.27 -27.41 -14.96
CA GLY A 720 16.82 -28.64 -15.62
C GLY A 720 17.68 -29.16 -16.76
N GLY A 721 19.01 -29.05 -16.69
CA GLY A 721 19.90 -29.82 -17.57
C GLY A 721 19.74 -31.33 -17.32
N ARG A 722 19.75 -32.17 -18.36
CA ARG A 722 19.54 -33.62 -18.21
C ARG A 722 20.76 -34.41 -17.69
N GLY A 723 21.97 -33.83 -17.69
CA GLY A 723 23.20 -34.59 -17.42
C GLY A 723 23.51 -35.59 -18.55
N ARG A 724 23.19 -35.25 -19.80
CA ARG A 724 23.40 -36.09 -20.99
C ARG A 724 24.87 -36.16 -21.38
N VAL A 725 25.67 -35.14 -21.02
CA VAL A 725 27.15 -35.15 -21.17
C VAL A 725 27.83 -35.76 -19.94
N ASP A 726 27.46 -35.37 -18.71
CA ASP A 726 27.87 -36.05 -17.47
C ASP A 726 26.71 -36.09 -16.46
N THR A 727 26.28 -37.32 -16.11
CA THR A 727 25.14 -37.59 -15.22
C THR A 727 25.31 -37.06 -13.79
N LYS A 728 26.52 -36.64 -13.39
CA LYS A 728 26.74 -35.94 -12.11
C LYS A 728 26.05 -34.58 -12.06
N TYR A 729 25.99 -33.87 -13.20
CA TYR A 729 25.58 -32.48 -13.32
C TYR A 729 24.14 -32.33 -13.83
N VAL A 730 23.30 -33.33 -13.55
CA VAL A 730 21.85 -33.23 -13.72
C VAL A 730 21.28 -32.07 -12.89
N GLY A 731 20.45 -31.25 -13.52
CA GLY A 731 19.75 -30.13 -12.91
C GLY A 731 18.69 -30.56 -11.90
N VAL A 732 18.08 -29.59 -11.22
CA VAL A 732 17.11 -29.83 -10.15
C VAL A 732 15.80 -30.47 -10.68
N ALA A 733 15.35 -30.06 -11.86
CA ALA A 733 14.12 -30.50 -12.54
C ALA A 733 14.44 -30.98 -13.98
N PRO A 734 15.06 -32.17 -14.15
CA PRO A 734 15.56 -32.62 -15.44
C PRO A 734 14.47 -32.83 -16.51
N ASP A 735 13.19 -33.00 -16.13
CA ASP A 735 12.05 -33.16 -17.05
C ASP A 735 11.18 -31.89 -17.22
N SER A 736 11.50 -30.75 -16.59
CA SER A 736 10.76 -29.49 -16.84
C SER A 736 11.12 -28.89 -18.20
N GLU A 737 10.16 -28.40 -18.95
CA GLU A 737 10.35 -27.84 -20.30
C GLU A 737 10.58 -26.31 -20.23
N PHE A 738 11.21 -25.70 -21.23
CA PHE A 738 11.61 -24.28 -21.18
C PHE A 738 10.85 -23.39 -22.18
N VAL A 739 10.34 -22.24 -21.72
CA VAL A 739 10.07 -21.07 -22.56
C VAL A 739 11.24 -20.12 -22.39
N VAL A 740 11.88 -19.73 -23.49
CA VAL A 740 13.09 -18.90 -23.45
C VAL A 740 12.83 -17.55 -24.12
N VAL A 741 13.32 -16.48 -23.49
CA VAL A 741 13.36 -15.13 -24.05
C VAL A 741 14.78 -14.62 -23.93
N LYS A 742 15.42 -14.36 -25.08
CA LYS A 742 16.67 -13.60 -25.15
C LYS A 742 16.32 -12.12 -25.21
N LEU A 743 16.73 -11.37 -24.19
CA LEU A 743 16.50 -9.92 -24.09
C LEU A 743 17.49 -9.12 -24.96
N LYS A 744 17.15 -7.88 -25.31
CA LYS A 744 18.08 -6.97 -26.00
C LYS A 744 19.15 -6.44 -25.05
N ASP A 745 20.43 -6.62 -25.41
CA ASP A 745 21.57 -6.03 -24.70
C ASP A 745 21.83 -4.60 -25.20
N TYR A 746 21.77 -3.63 -24.28
CA TYR A 746 21.99 -2.20 -24.52
C TYR A 746 23.42 -1.75 -24.14
N GLY A 747 24.35 -2.69 -23.93
CA GLY A 747 25.78 -2.42 -23.68
C GLY A 747 26.30 -2.93 -22.34
N GLY A 748 25.85 -4.12 -21.92
CA GLY A 748 26.09 -4.73 -20.61
C GLY A 748 24.87 -4.72 -19.69
N TYR A 749 23.68 -4.33 -20.19
CA TYR A 749 22.43 -4.31 -19.45
C TYR A 749 21.21 -4.54 -20.36
N TYR A 750 20.09 -4.93 -19.74
CA TYR A 750 18.79 -5.16 -20.38
C TYR A 750 17.77 -4.13 -19.88
N ASN A 751 16.70 -3.86 -20.61
CA ASN A 751 15.65 -2.93 -20.14
C ASN A 751 14.55 -3.65 -19.34
N GLY A 752 14.01 -2.96 -18.32
CA GLY A 752 12.83 -3.44 -17.56
C GLY A 752 11.57 -3.62 -18.41
N SER A 753 11.40 -2.83 -19.47
CA SER A 753 10.35 -2.95 -20.50
C SER A 753 10.38 -4.32 -21.19
N ASP A 754 11.55 -4.69 -21.70
CA ASP A 754 11.82 -5.97 -22.37
C ASP A 754 11.61 -7.17 -21.44
N LEU A 755 11.93 -7.03 -20.15
CA LEU A 755 11.63 -8.04 -19.12
C LEU A 755 10.13 -8.19 -18.87
N MET A 756 9.35 -7.10 -18.80
CA MET A 756 7.88 -7.19 -18.71
C MET A 756 7.28 -7.93 -19.92
N LEU A 757 7.82 -7.68 -21.12
CA LEU A 757 7.41 -8.38 -22.33
C LEU A 757 7.78 -9.87 -22.30
N GLY A 758 8.98 -10.22 -21.82
CA GLY A 758 9.37 -11.61 -21.63
C GLY A 758 8.48 -12.35 -20.63
N ILE A 759 8.06 -11.67 -19.56
CA ILE A 759 7.12 -12.19 -18.55
C ILE A 759 5.73 -12.42 -19.18
N LYS A 760 5.22 -11.47 -19.97
CA LYS A 760 3.97 -11.63 -20.74
C LYS A 760 4.03 -12.85 -21.66
N TYR A 761 5.06 -12.94 -22.50
CA TYR A 761 5.24 -14.02 -23.46
C TYR A 761 5.27 -15.39 -22.77
N ALA A 762 6.05 -15.53 -21.68
CA ALA A 762 6.11 -16.75 -20.89
C ALA A 762 4.75 -17.16 -20.30
N TYR A 763 3.96 -16.19 -19.81
CA TYR A 763 2.62 -16.44 -19.27
C TYR A 763 1.60 -16.83 -20.35
N GLU A 764 1.65 -16.19 -21.53
CA GLU A 764 0.82 -16.56 -22.66
C GLU A 764 1.14 -17.96 -23.16
N LYS A 765 2.43 -18.32 -23.27
CA LYS A 765 2.87 -19.70 -23.60
C LYS A 765 2.43 -20.73 -22.56
N ALA A 766 2.51 -20.40 -21.27
CA ALA A 766 2.00 -21.29 -20.23
C ALA A 766 0.49 -21.56 -20.34
N ARG A 767 -0.29 -20.56 -20.78
CA ARG A 767 -1.72 -20.71 -21.07
C ARG A 767 -1.99 -21.46 -22.37
N GLU A 768 -1.14 -21.31 -23.39
CA GLU A 768 -1.19 -22.06 -24.66
C GLU A 768 -0.99 -23.56 -24.41
N PHE A 769 0.11 -23.94 -23.75
CA PHE A 769 0.42 -25.34 -23.40
C PHE A 769 -0.35 -25.88 -22.19
N LYS A 770 -1.03 -25.01 -21.43
CA LYS A 770 -1.83 -25.32 -20.22
C LYS A 770 -1.02 -25.96 -19.08
N MET A 771 0.24 -25.55 -18.95
CA MET A 771 1.17 -26.02 -17.93
C MET A 771 1.36 -24.95 -16.84
N PRO A 772 1.58 -25.32 -15.56
CA PRO A 772 2.04 -24.39 -14.54
C PRO A 772 3.43 -23.82 -14.90
N LEU A 773 3.70 -22.60 -14.45
CA LEU A 773 4.82 -21.77 -14.86
C LEU A 773 5.68 -21.34 -13.66
N VAL A 774 6.98 -21.54 -13.77
CA VAL A 774 7.98 -20.89 -12.92
C VAL A 774 8.63 -19.77 -13.73
N ILE A 775 8.69 -18.56 -13.18
CA ILE A 775 9.34 -17.40 -13.79
C ILE A 775 10.64 -17.14 -13.03
N ASN A 776 11.78 -17.42 -13.69
CA ASN A 776 13.10 -17.30 -13.09
C ASN A 776 13.78 -15.98 -13.54
N ILE A 777 13.70 -14.96 -12.70
CA ILE A 777 14.29 -13.64 -12.96
C ILE A 777 15.71 -13.62 -12.37
N SER A 778 16.72 -13.84 -13.20
CA SER A 778 18.15 -13.82 -12.80
C SER A 778 18.84 -12.47 -13.07
N LEU A 779 18.03 -11.44 -13.25
CA LEU A 779 18.40 -10.05 -13.51
C LEU A 779 17.95 -9.16 -12.33
N GLY A 780 18.68 -8.10 -12.05
CA GLY A 780 18.36 -7.15 -10.97
C GLY A 780 18.91 -5.75 -11.22
N THR A 781 18.42 -4.77 -10.46
CA THR A 781 18.87 -3.38 -10.52
C THR A 781 18.85 -2.63 -9.18
N ASN A 782 19.74 -1.64 -9.04
CA ASN A 782 19.69 -0.56 -8.04
C ASN A 782 18.84 0.65 -8.51
N GLU A 783 18.31 0.59 -9.73
CA GLU A 783 17.46 1.62 -10.32
C GLU A 783 16.00 1.35 -9.96
N GLY A 784 15.64 1.67 -8.71
CA GLY A 784 14.29 1.43 -8.20
C GLY A 784 14.05 2.05 -6.83
N SER A 785 12.82 1.91 -6.34
CA SER A 785 12.40 2.39 -5.02
C SER A 785 12.77 1.46 -3.86
N HIS A 786 13.27 0.26 -4.17
CA HIS A 786 13.64 -0.81 -3.24
C HIS A 786 12.55 -1.18 -2.20
N ASP A 787 11.30 -0.82 -2.47
CA ASP A 787 10.14 -0.96 -1.58
C ASP A 787 8.98 -1.77 -2.20
N GLY A 788 9.25 -2.47 -3.31
CA GLY A 788 8.33 -3.36 -4.01
C GLY A 788 7.26 -2.68 -4.88
N LYS A 789 7.29 -1.35 -5.08
CA LYS A 789 6.21 -0.59 -5.73
C LYS A 789 6.52 -0.08 -7.14
N THR A 790 7.65 -0.46 -7.75
CA THR A 790 7.92 -0.11 -9.16
C THR A 790 6.87 -0.74 -10.10
N MET A 791 6.70 -0.22 -11.33
CA MET A 791 5.75 -0.78 -12.30
C MET A 791 6.05 -2.25 -12.63
N LEU A 792 7.33 -2.60 -12.80
CA LEU A 792 7.79 -3.98 -12.99
C LEU A 792 7.41 -4.88 -11.80
N GLU A 793 7.62 -4.42 -10.57
CA GLU A 793 7.28 -5.18 -9.35
C GLU A 793 5.77 -5.31 -9.15
N SER A 794 4.99 -4.29 -9.55
CA SER A 794 3.52 -4.31 -9.54
C SER A 794 2.96 -5.27 -10.58
N TYR A 795 3.50 -5.28 -11.80
CA TYR A 795 3.15 -6.24 -12.85
C TYR A 795 3.50 -7.69 -12.46
N ILE A 796 4.68 -7.88 -11.85
CA ILE A 796 5.05 -9.17 -11.24
C ILE A 796 4.07 -9.57 -10.13
N TYR A 797 3.70 -8.65 -9.24
CA TYR A 797 2.74 -8.91 -8.16
C TYR A 797 1.39 -9.39 -8.70
N GLU A 798 0.89 -8.76 -9.76
CA GLU A 798 -0.40 -9.12 -10.36
C GLU A 798 -0.34 -10.44 -11.12
N ILE A 799 0.68 -10.65 -11.97
CA ILE A 799 0.78 -11.89 -12.76
C ILE A 799 1.00 -13.11 -11.86
N THR A 800 1.73 -12.94 -10.75
CA THR A 800 2.04 -14.01 -9.78
C THR A 800 0.87 -14.46 -8.91
N ARG A 801 -0.23 -13.70 -8.85
CA ARG A 801 -1.49 -14.11 -8.17
C ARG A 801 -2.28 -15.16 -8.98
N ASN A 802 -1.92 -15.38 -10.25
CA ASN A 802 -2.56 -16.40 -11.08
C ASN A 802 -2.20 -17.82 -10.62
N ARG A 803 -3.22 -18.69 -10.60
CA ARG A 803 -3.09 -20.11 -10.23
C ARG A 803 -2.02 -20.79 -11.08
N GLY A 804 -1.03 -21.40 -10.42
CA GLY A 804 0.05 -22.14 -11.08
C GLY A 804 1.18 -21.27 -11.64
N VAL A 805 1.17 -19.96 -11.41
CA VAL A 805 2.31 -19.07 -11.69
C VAL A 805 3.13 -18.89 -10.41
N VAL A 806 4.46 -19.01 -10.52
CA VAL A 806 5.42 -18.78 -9.42
C VAL A 806 6.61 -17.97 -9.90
N ALA A 807 6.85 -16.78 -9.35
CA ALA A 807 8.06 -16.00 -9.67
C ALA A 807 9.14 -16.11 -8.59
N VAL A 808 10.39 -16.19 -9.05
CA VAL A 808 11.61 -16.23 -8.26
C VAL A 808 12.58 -15.17 -8.79
N ALA A 809 13.24 -14.43 -7.90
CA ALA A 809 14.38 -13.59 -8.27
C ALA A 809 15.57 -13.79 -7.34
N GLY A 810 16.76 -13.56 -7.89
CA GLY A 810 17.97 -13.42 -7.08
C GLY A 810 17.92 -12.13 -6.25
N ALA A 811 18.32 -12.20 -4.98
CA ALA A 811 18.32 -11.05 -4.07
C ALA A 811 19.24 -9.88 -4.50
N GLY A 812 20.19 -10.12 -5.41
CA GLY A 812 21.20 -9.16 -5.84
C GLY A 812 22.62 -9.56 -5.41
N ASN A 813 23.62 -8.97 -6.08
CA ASN A 813 25.04 -9.21 -5.83
C ASN A 813 25.77 -7.93 -5.33
N GLU A 814 25.06 -7.04 -4.62
CA GLU A 814 25.58 -5.71 -4.19
C GLU A 814 25.97 -5.66 -2.69
N GLY A 815 25.95 -6.79 -1.98
CA GLY A 815 26.16 -6.86 -0.53
C GLY A 815 27.56 -6.45 -0.03
N ASP A 816 28.58 -6.34 -0.89
CA ASP A 816 29.90 -5.82 -0.50
C ASP A 816 30.53 -4.85 -1.53
N THR A 817 29.72 -4.37 -2.48
CA THR A 817 30.18 -3.57 -3.64
C THR A 817 30.32 -2.07 -3.37
N LYS A 818 29.77 -1.60 -2.25
CA LYS A 818 29.68 -0.18 -1.84
C LYS A 818 28.88 0.73 -2.79
N THR A 819 27.82 0.19 -3.40
CA THR A 819 26.88 0.96 -4.23
C THR A 819 25.71 1.55 -3.42
N HIS A 820 25.63 1.32 -2.11
CA HIS A 820 24.57 1.84 -1.25
C HIS A 820 25.12 2.61 -0.04
N TYR A 821 24.42 3.69 0.33
CA TYR A 821 24.60 4.46 1.55
C TYR A 821 23.24 4.74 2.19
N SER A 822 23.03 4.28 3.43
CA SER A 822 21.91 4.72 4.26
C SER A 822 22.31 5.85 5.21
N GLY A 823 21.36 6.72 5.55
CA GLY A 823 21.54 7.77 6.54
C GLY A 823 20.25 8.07 7.29
N LYS A 824 20.38 8.84 8.36
CA LYS A 824 19.24 9.36 9.12
C LYS A 824 19.53 10.74 9.66
N PHE A 825 18.68 11.70 9.31
CA PHE A 825 18.62 13.01 9.97
C PHE A 825 18.04 12.89 11.38
N SER A 826 18.57 13.68 12.31
CA SER A 826 18.12 13.80 13.70
C SER A 826 17.11 14.93 13.88
N SER A 827 17.17 15.97 13.04
CA SER A 827 16.26 17.12 13.11
C SER A 827 16.16 17.90 11.78
N SER A 828 15.13 18.74 11.67
CA SER A 828 14.99 19.68 10.55
C SER A 828 16.03 20.79 10.63
N GLY A 829 16.66 21.13 9.50
CA GLY A 829 17.77 22.09 9.41
C GLY A 829 19.16 21.48 9.58
N GLU A 830 19.25 20.17 9.83
CA GLU A 830 20.51 19.44 9.82
C GLU A 830 21.06 19.29 8.39
N ILE A 831 22.39 19.28 8.26
CA ILE A 831 23.11 19.07 7.00
C ILE A 831 24.03 17.86 7.17
N GLN A 832 23.94 16.89 6.27
CA GLN A 832 24.83 15.73 6.23
C GLN A 832 25.58 15.70 4.88
N GLU A 833 26.87 15.35 4.92
CA GLU A 833 27.71 15.21 3.73
C GLU A 833 27.95 13.72 3.41
N VAL A 834 27.73 13.32 2.17
CA VAL A 834 27.93 11.95 1.68
C VAL A 834 29.01 11.96 0.60
N GLU A 835 30.16 11.38 0.91
CA GLU A 835 31.31 11.31 -0.01
C GLU A 835 31.27 10.04 -0.88
N PHE A 836 31.33 10.22 -2.19
CA PHE A 836 31.54 9.15 -3.16
C PHE A 836 32.79 9.41 -4.01
N LYS A 837 33.46 8.32 -4.39
CA LYS A 837 34.58 8.35 -5.32
C LYS A 837 34.10 7.99 -6.73
N VAL A 838 34.73 8.62 -7.71
CA VAL A 838 34.59 8.37 -9.15
C VAL A 838 35.92 7.82 -9.69
N GLY A 839 35.87 6.68 -10.38
CA GLY A 839 37.03 6.04 -10.99
C GLY A 839 37.48 6.67 -12.31
N GLU A 840 38.76 6.48 -12.67
CA GLU A 840 39.45 7.10 -13.83
C GLU A 840 38.73 6.99 -15.19
N ASN A 841 37.87 5.98 -15.37
CA ASN A 841 37.17 5.69 -16.62
C ASN A 841 35.64 5.84 -16.52
N GLN A 842 35.10 6.40 -15.44
CA GLN A 842 33.67 6.74 -15.38
C GLN A 842 33.41 7.90 -16.35
N LYS A 843 32.36 7.82 -17.16
CA LYS A 843 31.91 8.92 -18.04
C LYS A 843 30.55 9.43 -17.60
N ASN A 844 29.53 8.59 -17.71
CA ASN A 844 28.21 8.93 -17.22
C ASN A 844 28.04 8.25 -15.86
N LEU A 845 27.41 8.93 -14.92
CA LEU A 845 27.08 8.38 -13.61
C LEU A 845 25.74 8.94 -13.16
N GLU A 846 24.90 8.07 -12.64
CA GLU A 846 23.66 8.46 -11.99
C GLU A 846 23.76 8.17 -10.49
N VAL A 847 23.08 8.98 -9.68
CA VAL A 847 22.94 8.76 -8.23
C VAL A 847 21.48 8.94 -7.84
N TYR A 848 20.91 7.91 -7.20
CA TYR A 848 19.50 7.84 -6.84
C TYR A 848 19.35 8.05 -5.33
N ILE A 849 18.77 9.16 -4.92
CA ILE A 849 18.48 9.51 -3.51
C ILE A 849 16.99 9.29 -3.26
N TRP A 850 16.67 8.60 -2.17
CA TRP A 850 15.30 8.38 -1.73
C TRP A 850 15.08 8.82 -0.28
N GLY A 851 14.22 9.82 -0.08
CA GLY A 851 13.76 10.27 1.24
C GLY A 851 12.41 9.65 1.63
N ARG A 852 12.24 9.26 2.91
CA ARG A 852 10.94 8.79 3.41
C ARG A 852 9.90 9.89 3.36
N LYS A 853 8.69 9.60 2.87
CA LYS A 853 7.54 10.48 3.15
C LYS A 853 7.31 10.54 4.68
N PRO A 854 7.11 11.74 5.25
CA PRO A 854 6.72 12.99 4.61
C PRO A 854 7.86 14.02 4.47
N ASP A 855 9.11 13.58 4.55
CA ASP A 855 10.28 14.45 4.67
C ASP A 855 10.50 15.32 3.42
N ARG A 856 11.46 16.25 3.52
CA ARG A 856 11.99 17.05 2.40
C ARG A 856 13.51 17.18 2.55
N ILE A 857 14.24 16.74 1.54
CA ILE A 857 15.69 16.72 1.46
C ILE A 857 16.09 17.50 0.20
N SER A 858 16.56 18.73 0.41
CA SER A 858 17.22 19.49 -0.65
C SER A 858 18.68 19.05 -0.78
N ILE A 859 19.29 19.17 -1.94
CA ILE A 859 20.69 18.77 -2.18
C ILE A 859 21.61 19.94 -2.52
N GLY A 860 22.91 19.75 -2.35
CA GLY A 860 23.98 20.54 -2.96
C GLY A 860 25.13 19.61 -3.36
N LEU A 861 26.05 20.09 -4.19
CA LEU A 861 27.12 19.25 -4.75
C LEU A 861 28.49 19.93 -4.64
N VAL A 862 29.52 19.15 -4.34
CA VAL A 862 30.92 19.61 -4.35
C VAL A 862 31.75 18.69 -5.24
N SER A 863 32.50 19.30 -6.14
CA SER A 863 33.41 18.65 -7.09
C SER A 863 34.78 18.30 -6.49
N PRO A 864 35.61 17.50 -7.18
CA PRO A 864 36.96 17.17 -6.72
C PRO A 864 37.93 18.36 -6.64
N THR A 865 37.70 19.45 -7.38
CA THR A 865 38.50 20.69 -7.24
C THR A 865 37.98 21.62 -6.15
N GLY A 866 36.76 21.40 -5.65
CA GLY A 866 36.10 22.25 -4.67
C GLY A 866 35.17 23.31 -5.26
N ASP A 867 34.96 23.34 -6.59
CA ASP A 867 33.83 24.06 -7.21
C ASP A 867 32.52 23.46 -6.65
N ALA A 868 31.63 24.31 -6.16
CA ALA A 868 30.55 23.94 -5.26
C ALA A 868 29.23 24.58 -5.67
N ILE A 869 28.22 23.74 -5.82
CA ILE A 869 26.85 24.12 -6.11
C ILE A 869 26.11 24.19 -4.78
N ASP A 870 25.67 25.40 -4.45
CA ASP A 870 24.84 25.68 -3.29
C ASP A 870 23.51 24.91 -3.32
N LYS A 871 22.78 24.97 -2.22
CA LYS A 871 21.52 24.24 -2.00
C LYS A 871 20.49 24.46 -3.12
N ILE A 872 20.32 23.42 -3.94
CA ILE A 872 19.21 23.23 -4.87
C ILE A 872 17.97 22.86 -4.04
N PRO A 873 16.91 23.68 -3.99
CA PRO A 873 15.72 23.38 -3.20
C PRO A 873 14.96 22.21 -3.82
N ALA A 874 14.37 21.32 -3.00
CA ALA A 874 13.50 20.26 -3.48
C ALA A 874 12.18 20.80 -4.07
N LYS A 875 11.75 20.24 -5.21
CA LYS A 875 10.66 20.77 -6.05
C LYS A 875 9.67 19.68 -6.51
N LEU A 876 8.52 20.12 -7.03
CA LEU A 876 7.46 19.26 -7.57
C LEU A 876 7.77 18.87 -9.02
N SER A 877 8.29 17.65 -9.22
CA SER A 877 8.52 17.01 -10.53
C SER A 877 9.30 17.90 -11.52
N GLU A 878 10.54 18.24 -11.17
CA GLU A 878 11.33 19.26 -11.86
C GLU A 878 12.81 18.85 -12.04
N THR A 879 13.40 19.12 -13.20
CA THR A 879 14.84 18.90 -13.47
C THR A 879 15.59 20.22 -13.55
N GLU A 880 16.61 20.40 -12.71
CA GLU A 880 17.52 21.55 -12.76
C GLU A 880 18.85 21.17 -13.43
N LEU A 881 19.23 21.90 -14.48
CA LEU A 881 20.53 21.77 -15.13
C LEU A 881 21.59 22.58 -14.36
N VAL A 882 22.62 21.87 -13.91
CA VAL A 882 23.72 22.36 -13.08
C VAL A 882 25.03 22.23 -13.85
N LYS A 883 25.96 23.18 -13.67
CA LYS A 883 27.24 23.19 -14.40
C LYS A 883 28.43 23.53 -13.51
N PHE A 884 29.40 22.62 -13.47
CA PHE A 884 30.69 22.82 -12.81
C PHE A 884 31.64 23.55 -13.76
N THR A 885 32.15 24.69 -13.31
CA THR A 885 32.91 25.62 -14.16
C THR A 885 34.38 25.23 -14.29
N MET A 886 34.93 24.56 -13.27
CA MET A 886 36.33 24.10 -13.27
C MET A 886 36.50 22.74 -13.95
N GLU A 887 35.57 21.81 -13.71
CA GLU A 887 35.54 20.47 -14.33
C GLU A 887 35.00 20.48 -15.76
N GLY A 888 34.19 21.48 -16.13
CA GLY A 888 33.47 21.53 -17.41
C GLY A 888 32.34 20.50 -17.53
N VAL A 889 31.86 19.99 -16.39
CA VAL A 889 30.81 18.96 -16.29
C VAL A 889 29.43 19.60 -16.23
N GLU A 890 28.48 19.05 -16.97
CA GLU A 890 27.06 19.37 -16.87
C GLU A 890 26.33 18.21 -16.15
N THR A 891 25.29 18.53 -15.39
CA THR A 891 24.64 17.58 -14.47
C THR A 891 23.17 17.94 -14.33
N ASN A 892 22.30 16.97 -14.57
CA ASN A 892 20.86 17.13 -14.39
C ASN A 892 20.45 16.63 -12.99
N VAL A 893 19.74 17.47 -12.24
CA VAL A 893 19.19 17.13 -10.91
C VAL A 893 17.67 17.07 -11.02
N THR A 894 17.12 15.87 -11.13
CA THR A 894 15.68 15.61 -11.28
C THR A 894 15.05 15.26 -9.94
N TYR A 895 14.21 16.17 -9.43
CA TYR A 895 13.35 15.92 -8.27
C TYR A 895 12.01 15.34 -8.70
N LYS A 896 11.54 14.29 -8.00
CA LYS A 896 10.15 13.85 -8.00
C LYS A 896 9.67 13.84 -6.55
N PHE A 897 8.99 14.92 -6.14
CA PHE A 897 8.33 15.02 -4.85
C PHE A 897 6.83 15.32 -5.00
N PRO A 898 5.93 14.43 -4.55
CA PRO A 898 6.16 13.02 -4.25
C PRO A 898 6.37 12.20 -5.55
N ASP A 899 7.08 11.08 -5.47
CA ASP A 899 7.05 10.05 -6.52
C ASP A 899 5.65 9.44 -6.64
N GLU A 900 5.19 9.20 -7.87
CA GLU A 900 3.81 8.76 -8.16
C GLU A 900 3.45 7.35 -7.66
N LEU A 901 4.43 6.44 -7.59
CA LEU A 901 4.18 5.03 -7.27
C LEU A 901 4.29 4.74 -5.77
N THR A 902 5.27 5.40 -5.14
CA THR A 902 5.66 5.21 -3.73
C THR A 902 5.08 6.26 -2.80
N GLY A 903 4.90 7.50 -3.28
CA GLY A 903 4.62 8.68 -2.46
C GLY A 903 5.83 9.23 -1.69
N ASP A 904 7.02 8.63 -1.82
CA ASP A 904 8.28 9.07 -1.18
C ASP A 904 8.91 10.26 -1.93
N GLU A 905 10.02 10.79 -1.42
CA GLU A 905 10.86 11.76 -2.14
C GLU A 905 11.91 11.03 -2.97
N PHE A 906 12.05 11.40 -4.25
CA PHE A 906 13.10 10.89 -5.13
C PHE A 906 13.91 12.04 -5.73
N VAL A 907 15.23 11.89 -5.77
CA VAL A 907 16.15 12.78 -6.50
C VAL A 907 17.10 11.92 -7.34
N CYS A 908 17.13 12.14 -8.65
CA CYS A 908 18.18 11.60 -9.52
C CYS A 908 19.22 12.69 -9.81
N ILE A 909 20.50 12.33 -9.77
CA ILE A 909 21.62 13.18 -10.18
C ILE A 909 22.34 12.49 -11.33
N SER A 910 22.08 12.92 -12.56
CA SER A 910 22.66 12.34 -13.78
C SER A 910 23.79 13.25 -14.28
N PHE A 911 25.03 12.80 -14.12
CA PHE A 911 26.25 13.48 -14.56
C PHE A 911 26.69 13.00 -15.96
N GLU A 912 27.05 13.94 -16.84
CA GLU A 912 27.65 13.64 -18.15
C GLU A 912 29.16 13.98 -18.15
N ASP A 913 29.98 13.06 -18.69
CA ASP A 913 31.45 13.13 -18.70
C ASP A 913 32.07 13.51 -17.33
N ILE A 914 31.56 12.92 -16.24
CA ILE A 914 31.98 13.17 -14.86
C ILE A 914 33.49 12.99 -14.66
N LYS A 915 34.13 13.88 -13.88
CA LYS A 915 35.59 13.81 -13.66
C LYS A 915 35.97 12.89 -12.48
N PRO A 916 37.04 12.08 -12.61
CA PRO A 916 37.55 11.24 -11.52
C PRO A 916 37.95 12.04 -10.28
N GLY A 917 37.76 11.47 -9.10
CA GLY A 917 38.06 12.12 -7.83
C GLY A 917 37.03 11.80 -6.73
N ASN A 918 37.07 12.55 -5.63
CA ASN A 918 36.05 12.49 -4.60
C ASN A 918 35.02 13.60 -4.85
N TRP A 919 33.74 13.24 -4.86
CA TRP A 919 32.59 14.14 -4.96
C TRP A 919 31.79 14.06 -3.66
N ILE A 920 31.15 15.17 -3.28
CA ILE A 920 30.35 15.26 -2.06
C ILE A 920 28.93 15.67 -2.40
N ILE A 921 27.95 14.89 -1.92
CA ILE A 921 26.54 15.28 -1.90
C ILE A 921 26.24 15.88 -0.53
N ARG A 922 25.83 17.15 -0.52
CA ARG A 922 25.29 17.81 0.67
C ARG A 922 23.79 17.56 0.72
N LEU A 923 23.30 17.01 1.82
CA LEU A 923 21.88 16.75 2.04
C LEU A 923 21.40 17.69 3.13
N TYR A 924 20.37 18.49 2.82
CA TYR A 924 19.78 19.49 3.69
C TYR A 924 18.39 18.99 4.13
N GLY A 925 18.26 18.62 5.40
CA GLY A 925 17.01 18.12 5.98
C GLY A 925 15.99 19.23 6.19
N ASP A 926 15.40 19.73 5.12
CA ASP A 926 14.50 20.90 5.10
C ASP A 926 13.18 20.69 5.83
N TYR A 927 12.72 19.43 5.90
CA TYR A 927 11.63 19.02 6.76
C TYR A 927 11.82 17.54 7.11
N ILE A 928 12.01 17.23 8.39
CA ILE A 928 12.39 15.91 8.86
C ILE A 928 11.40 15.42 9.91
N VAL A 929 10.86 14.22 9.68
CA VAL A 929 9.90 13.52 10.54
C VAL A 929 10.36 12.09 10.76
N ASP A 930 10.57 11.29 9.71
CA ASP A 930 11.25 9.99 9.86
C ASP A 930 12.76 10.22 9.96
N GLY A 931 13.33 10.95 9.00
CA GLY A 931 14.75 11.26 8.88
C GLY A 931 15.53 10.25 8.07
N ARG A 932 15.05 9.00 7.88
CA ARG A 932 15.76 8.00 7.06
C ARG A 932 15.79 8.38 5.58
N TYR A 933 16.95 8.18 4.98
CA TYR A 933 17.14 8.28 3.54
C TYR A 933 18.14 7.22 3.07
N ASP A 934 18.01 6.84 1.80
CA ASP A 934 18.78 5.77 1.16
C ASP A 934 19.35 6.32 -0.16
N ILE A 935 20.63 6.04 -0.47
CA ILE A 935 21.29 6.52 -1.69
C ILE A 935 21.99 5.38 -2.41
N TYR A 936 21.68 5.23 -3.70
CA TYR A 936 22.17 4.16 -4.55
C TYR A 936 22.98 4.71 -5.73
N LEU A 937 24.09 4.05 -6.03
CA LEU A 937 24.74 4.06 -7.33
C LEU A 937 24.19 2.89 -8.16
N PRO A 938 24.23 2.95 -9.50
CA PRO A 938 24.05 1.80 -10.38
C PRO A 938 24.86 0.57 -9.94
N ASN A 939 24.39 -0.61 -10.34
CA ASN A 939 25.03 -1.89 -10.00
C ASN A 939 26.52 -1.92 -10.33
N LYS A 940 27.34 -2.59 -9.51
CA LYS A 940 28.80 -2.47 -9.58
C LYS A 940 29.41 -2.86 -10.93
N VAL A 941 28.71 -3.68 -11.71
CA VAL A 941 29.10 -4.07 -13.08
C VAL A 941 28.99 -2.93 -14.10
N LEU A 942 28.12 -1.94 -13.87
CA LEU A 942 27.97 -0.72 -14.69
C LEU A 942 28.91 0.42 -14.26
N LEU A 943 29.62 0.24 -13.14
CA LEU A 943 30.52 1.24 -12.58
C LEU A 943 31.98 1.01 -12.99
N ALA A 944 32.67 2.10 -13.32
CA ALA A 944 34.12 2.05 -13.55
C ALA A 944 34.86 1.64 -12.27
N LYS A 945 35.97 0.91 -12.44
CA LYS A 945 36.76 0.40 -11.31
C LYS A 945 37.24 1.55 -10.42
N GLY A 946 36.77 1.56 -9.17
CA GLY A 946 37.08 2.59 -8.17
C GLY A 946 35.98 3.63 -7.96
N THR A 947 34.85 3.53 -8.68
CA THR A 947 33.61 4.26 -8.36
C THR A 947 32.88 3.54 -7.21
N GLU A 948 32.65 4.25 -6.10
CA GLU A 948 32.02 3.72 -4.86
C GLU A 948 31.80 4.81 -3.80
N PHE A 949 30.84 4.61 -2.89
CA PHE A 949 30.79 5.41 -1.66
C PHE A 949 32.01 5.13 -0.75
N LEU A 950 32.54 6.17 -0.10
CA LEU A 950 33.71 6.02 0.80
C LEU A 950 33.32 5.38 2.14
N LYS A 951 32.16 5.77 2.68
CA LYS A 951 31.41 5.08 3.73
C LYS A 951 30.19 4.46 3.05
N ALA A 952 29.89 3.18 3.26
CA ALA A 952 28.79 2.49 2.60
C ALA A 952 28.04 1.59 3.59
N ASP A 953 26.78 1.27 3.29
CA ASP A 953 25.96 0.33 4.08
C ASP A 953 25.85 -1.03 3.35
N PRO A 954 26.28 -2.15 3.97
CA PRO A 954 26.12 -3.50 3.41
C PRO A 954 24.69 -4.08 3.53
N TYR A 955 23.76 -3.36 4.19
CA TYR A 955 22.33 -3.65 4.30
C TYR A 955 21.52 -2.77 3.33
N GLY A 956 20.22 -3.07 3.15
CA GLY A 956 19.35 -2.34 2.21
C GLY A 956 19.68 -2.56 0.73
N THR A 957 20.47 -3.59 0.40
CA THR A 957 21.08 -3.84 -0.91
C THR A 957 20.26 -4.78 -1.81
N ILE A 958 19.05 -5.18 -1.41
CA ILE A 958 18.17 -6.06 -2.21
C ILE A 958 17.73 -5.33 -3.47
N VAL A 959 18.08 -5.86 -4.65
CA VAL A 959 17.80 -5.23 -5.95
C VAL A 959 16.32 -5.29 -6.34
N THR A 960 15.84 -4.33 -7.12
CA THR A 960 14.55 -4.44 -7.85
C THR A 960 14.72 -5.42 -9.01
N PRO A 961 13.73 -6.27 -9.38
CA PRO A 961 12.41 -6.45 -8.78
C PRO A 961 12.37 -7.44 -7.60
N ALA A 962 13.52 -7.79 -7.03
CA ALA A 962 13.61 -8.72 -5.90
C ALA A 962 13.09 -8.11 -4.58
N THR A 963 12.59 -6.87 -4.56
CA THR A 963 11.84 -6.28 -3.44
C THR A 963 10.32 -6.46 -3.57
N ALA A 964 9.80 -7.05 -4.65
CA ALA A 964 8.39 -7.36 -4.83
C ALA A 964 7.80 -8.26 -3.71
N GLU A 965 6.55 -8.00 -3.36
CA GLU A 965 5.85 -8.65 -2.23
C GLU A 965 5.43 -10.11 -2.55
N ALA A 966 4.83 -10.33 -3.73
CA ALA A 966 4.38 -11.65 -4.20
C ALA A 966 5.41 -12.42 -5.04
N LEU A 967 6.70 -12.16 -4.82
CA LEU A 967 7.83 -12.86 -5.44
C LEU A 967 8.70 -13.57 -4.37
N ILE A 968 9.33 -14.69 -4.74
CA ILE A 968 10.29 -15.42 -3.90
C ILE A 968 11.72 -14.91 -4.16
N THR A 969 12.26 -14.16 -3.21
CA THR A 969 13.59 -13.56 -3.28
C THR A 969 14.61 -14.48 -2.63
N VAL A 970 15.69 -14.80 -3.35
CA VAL A 970 16.65 -15.83 -2.93
C VAL A 970 18.07 -15.27 -2.80
N GLY A 971 18.61 -15.28 -1.59
CA GLY A 971 20.02 -14.96 -1.33
C GLY A 971 20.94 -16.17 -1.57
N ALA A 972 22.25 -15.91 -1.61
CA ALA A 972 23.25 -16.93 -1.93
C ALA A 972 24.12 -17.33 -0.73
N TYR A 973 24.42 -18.62 -0.60
CA TYR A 973 25.37 -19.14 0.39
C TYR A 973 26.36 -20.15 -0.22
N ASN A 974 27.55 -20.26 0.38
CA ASN A 974 28.51 -21.31 0.04
C ASN A 974 28.13 -22.60 0.78
N HIS A 975 27.78 -23.64 0.03
CA HIS A 975 27.38 -24.92 0.61
C HIS A 975 28.54 -25.64 1.30
N LYS A 976 29.79 -25.46 0.82
CA LYS A 976 30.98 -26.18 1.30
C LYS A 976 31.39 -25.84 2.74
N ASP A 977 30.98 -24.68 3.25
CA ASP A 977 31.30 -24.18 4.58
C ASP A 977 30.11 -23.56 5.33
N ASN A 978 28.91 -23.53 4.73
CA ASN A 978 27.70 -22.89 5.23
C ASN A 978 27.88 -21.40 5.63
N SER A 979 28.75 -20.68 4.91
CA SER A 979 28.88 -19.22 4.98
C SER A 979 27.98 -18.52 3.96
N LEU A 980 27.57 -17.28 4.25
CA LEU A 980 26.83 -16.44 3.31
C LEU A 980 27.76 -15.99 2.17
N TYR A 981 27.29 -15.99 0.92
CA TYR A 981 28.05 -15.40 -0.17
C TYR A 981 28.25 -13.90 0.10
N ARG A 982 29.50 -13.42 0.10
CA ARG A 982 29.85 -12.09 0.62
C ARG A 982 29.16 -10.94 -0.12
N ALA A 983 29.04 -11.05 -1.45
CA ALA A 983 28.34 -10.07 -2.26
C ALA A 983 26.82 -10.30 -2.32
N SER A 984 26.26 -11.38 -1.71
CA SER A 984 24.80 -11.55 -1.66
C SER A 984 24.19 -10.34 -0.97
N SER A 985 23.30 -9.65 -1.69
CA SER A 985 22.53 -8.53 -1.19
C SER A 985 21.71 -8.92 0.05
N ARG A 986 21.51 -7.95 0.94
CA ARG A 986 20.89 -8.10 2.25
C ARG A 986 19.78 -7.09 2.44
N GLY A 987 18.74 -7.51 3.16
CA GLY A 987 17.64 -6.63 3.55
C GLY A 987 18.05 -5.60 4.62
N PRO A 988 17.06 -4.94 5.24
CA PRO A 988 15.64 -5.01 4.89
C PRO A 988 15.37 -4.42 3.49
N THR A 989 14.13 -4.52 2.99
CA THR A 989 13.68 -3.60 1.92
C THR A 989 13.61 -2.18 2.48
N ARG A 990 13.47 -1.18 1.60
CA ARG A 990 13.27 0.22 2.02
C ARG A 990 12.02 0.38 2.92
N ASP A 991 10.98 -0.41 2.71
CA ASP A 991 9.80 -0.48 3.58
C ASP A 991 9.90 -1.54 4.70
N ASP A 992 11.10 -1.74 5.26
CA ASP A 992 11.38 -2.53 6.47
C ASP A 992 10.98 -4.03 6.41
N ARG A 993 10.69 -4.59 5.23
CA ARG A 993 10.36 -6.03 5.08
C ARG A 993 11.62 -6.89 5.11
N ILE A 994 11.52 -8.08 5.71
CA ILE A 994 12.59 -9.08 5.67
C ILE A 994 12.74 -9.61 4.24
N LYS A 995 13.92 -9.39 3.66
CA LYS A 995 14.41 -10.00 2.42
C LYS A 995 15.89 -10.39 2.62
N PRO A 996 16.41 -11.45 1.96
CA PRO A 996 15.70 -12.39 1.09
C PRO A 996 14.63 -13.20 1.85
N ASP A 997 13.72 -13.89 1.15
CA ASP A 997 12.76 -14.79 1.80
C ASP A 997 13.48 -16.06 2.32
N LEU A 998 14.46 -16.57 1.58
CA LEU A 998 15.33 -17.69 1.95
C LEU A 998 16.68 -17.62 1.21
N VAL A 999 17.61 -18.53 1.50
CA VAL A 999 18.86 -18.67 0.74
C VAL A 999 19.03 -20.06 0.11
N ALA A 1000 19.71 -20.13 -1.03
CA ALA A 1000 20.05 -21.38 -1.71
C ALA A 1000 21.52 -21.38 -2.17
N PRO A 1001 22.14 -22.55 -2.44
CA PRO A 1001 23.56 -22.65 -2.78
C PRO A 1001 23.93 -21.80 -3.99
N GLY A 1002 25.01 -21.04 -3.83
CA GLY A 1002 25.50 -20.07 -4.79
C GLY A 1002 27.02 -19.98 -4.86
N VAL A 1003 27.77 -21.02 -4.43
CA VAL A 1003 29.24 -21.19 -4.64
C VAL A 1003 29.72 -22.67 -5.01
N ASN A 1004 29.86 -22.98 -6.32
CA ASN A 1004 30.45 -24.02 -7.25
C ASN A 1004 29.73 -25.33 -7.83
N ILE A 1005 28.73 -25.53 -8.76
CA ILE A 1005 28.06 -24.82 -9.91
C ILE A 1005 28.83 -25.20 -11.16
N THR A 1006 29.28 -26.45 -11.28
CA THR A 1006 29.39 -27.15 -12.56
C THR A 1006 28.03 -27.23 -13.31
N THR A 1007 27.71 -26.21 -14.10
CA THR A 1007 26.48 -26.11 -14.94
C THR A 1007 26.85 -25.97 -16.41
N THR A 1008 25.90 -26.14 -17.31
CA THR A 1008 26.07 -26.05 -18.77
C THR A 1008 26.65 -24.70 -19.23
N VAL A 1009 27.43 -24.68 -20.30
CA VAL A 1009 27.92 -23.47 -20.99
C VAL A 1009 27.84 -23.63 -22.50
N PRO A 1010 27.70 -22.54 -23.28
CA PRO A 1010 27.60 -22.62 -24.73
C PRO A 1010 28.74 -23.43 -25.37
N GLY A 1011 28.39 -24.24 -26.37
CA GLY A 1011 29.30 -25.18 -27.03
C GLY A 1011 29.30 -26.58 -26.42
N GLY A 1012 28.25 -26.98 -25.68
CA GLY A 1012 28.06 -28.36 -25.21
C GLY A 1012 28.94 -28.79 -24.01
N GLY A 1013 29.46 -27.84 -23.22
CA GLY A 1013 30.37 -28.12 -22.10
C GLY A 1013 29.83 -27.74 -20.72
N TYR A 1014 30.62 -27.96 -19.67
CA TYR A 1014 30.30 -27.50 -18.30
C TYR A 1014 31.27 -26.41 -17.81
N GLY A 1015 30.72 -25.35 -17.22
CA GLY A 1015 31.38 -24.20 -16.58
C GLY A 1015 30.65 -23.83 -15.29
N SER A 1016 30.56 -22.54 -14.89
CA SER A 1016 29.94 -22.19 -13.59
C SER A 1016 29.30 -20.78 -13.39
N LEU A 1017 28.41 -20.61 -12.36
CA LEU A 1017 27.50 -19.43 -12.12
C LEU A 1017 27.09 -19.02 -10.63
N THR A 1018 27.94 -18.45 -9.78
CA THR A 1018 27.73 -17.95 -8.37
C THR A 1018 26.61 -16.94 -8.28
N GLY A 1019 26.18 -16.74 -7.05
CA GLY A 1019 25.43 -15.56 -6.67
C GLY A 1019 23.96 -15.84 -6.83
N THR A 1020 23.19 -14.78 -6.76
CA THR A 1020 21.76 -14.94 -6.51
C THR A 1020 20.99 -15.46 -7.74
N SER A 1021 21.57 -15.43 -8.95
CA SER A 1021 21.05 -16.12 -10.14
C SER A 1021 20.98 -17.65 -9.94
N ALA A 1022 22.06 -18.31 -9.52
CA ALA A 1022 22.05 -19.74 -9.27
C ALA A 1022 21.22 -20.15 -8.06
N SER A 1023 21.19 -19.30 -7.04
CA SER A 1023 20.33 -19.53 -5.87
C SER A 1023 18.84 -19.43 -6.27
N ALA A 1024 18.47 -18.49 -7.14
CA ALA A 1024 17.17 -18.45 -7.78
C ALA A 1024 16.93 -19.68 -8.67
N ALA A 1025 17.87 -20.06 -9.53
CA ALA A 1025 17.77 -21.20 -10.44
C ALA A 1025 17.52 -22.54 -9.72
N HIS A 1026 18.24 -22.80 -8.61
CA HIS A 1026 17.96 -23.91 -7.69
C HIS A 1026 16.51 -23.90 -7.19
N THR A 1027 16.06 -22.73 -6.76
CA THR A 1027 14.75 -22.53 -6.14
C THR A 1027 13.65 -22.72 -7.19
N SER A 1028 13.84 -22.18 -8.39
CA SER A 1028 12.97 -22.38 -9.55
C SER A 1028 12.83 -23.85 -9.94
N GLY A 1029 13.92 -24.61 -9.97
CA GLY A 1029 13.87 -26.06 -10.17
C GLY A 1029 13.14 -26.78 -9.04
N ALA A 1030 13.40 -26.42 -7.77
CA ALA A 1030 12.73 -27.02 -6.60
C ALA A 1030 11.22 -26.73 -6.59
N ILE A 1031 10.83 -25.56 -7.10
CA ILE A 1031 9.45 -25.16 -7.34
C ILE A 1031 8.84 -25.97 -8.49
N ALA A 1032 9.57 -26.24 -9.58
CA ALA A 1032 9.08 -27.10 -10.64
C ALA A 1032 8.78 -28.53 -10.13
N LEU A 1033 9.59 -29.08 -9.22
CA LEU A 1033 9.27 -30.34 -8.53
C LEU A 1033 8.00 -30.24 -7.67
N LEU A 1034 7.80 -29.11 -6.99
CA LEU A 1034 6.62 -28.87 -6.14
C LEU A 1034 5.34 -28.62 -6.96
N LEU A 1035 5.44 -27.99 -8.14
CA LEU A 1035 4.33 -27.75 -9.05
C LEU A 1035 3.94 -29.01 -9.84
N GLN A 1036 4.89 -29.91 -10.15
CA GLN A 1036 4.56 -31.26 -10.63
C GLN A 1036 3.67 -31.96 -9.58
N TRP A 1037 4.15 -32.10 -8.35
CA TRP A 1037 3.41 -32.74 -7.27
C TRP A 1037 2.05 -32.08 -7.00
N GLY A 1038 2.00 -30.76 -6.88
CA GLY A 1038 0.79 -30.04 -6.50
C GLY A 1038 -0.25 -29.97 -7.63
N ILE A 1039 0.15 -29.53 -8.82
CA ILE A 1039 -0.77 -29.19 -9.91
C ILE A 1039 -0.87 -30.30 -10.95
N VAL A 1040 0.25 -30.87 -11.41
CA VAL A 1040 0.24 -31.88 -12.48
C VAL A 1040 -0.28 -33.22 -11.95
N GLU A 1041 0.13 -33.61 -10.73
CA GLU A 1041 -0.34 -34.80 -10.02
C GLU A 1041 -1.58 -34.52 -9.14
N GLY A 1042 -1.98 -33.26 -9.01
CA GLY A 1042 -3.26 -32.86 -8.40
C GLY A 1042 -3.33 -32.91 -6.87
N ASN A 1043 -2.21 -33.11 -6.16
CA ASN A 1043 -2.19 -33.19 -4.69
C ASN A 1043 -2.52 -31.85 -4.02
N ASP A 1044 -2.14 -30.73 -4.64
CA ASP A 1044 -2.48 -29.37 -4.22
C ASP A 1044 -2.73 -28.50 -5.47
N PRO A 1045 -3.92 -28.59 -6.08
CA PRO A 1045 -4.17 -27.95 -7.35
C PRO A 1045 -4.24 -26.42 -7.25
N ARG A 1046 -4.09 -25.83 -6.05
CA ARG A 1046 -4.20 -24.38 -5.78
C ARG A 1046 -2.86 -23.70 -5.46
N LEU A 1047 -1.73 -24.32 -5.82
CA LEU A 1047 -0.43 -23.67 -5.72
C LEU A 1047 -0.32 -22.43 -6.63
N TYR A 1048 0.39 -21.42 -6.11
CA TYR A 1048 0.90 -20.21 -6.76
C TYR A 1048 1.93 -19.56 -5.81
N THR A 1049 2.56 -18.46 -6.21
CA THR A 1049 3.75 -17.90 -5.54
C THR A 1049 3.70 -17.82 -4.02
N GLN A 1050 2.71 -17.18 -3.40
CA GLN A 1050 2.69 -17.02 -1.93
C GLN A 1050 2.53 -18.37 -1.21
N LYS A 1051 1.66 -19.26 -1.70
CA LYS A 1051 1.47 -20.59 -1.09
C LYS A 1051 2.73 -21.45 -1.21
N VAL A 1052 3.42 -21.36 -2.35
CA VAL A 1052 4.71 -22.02 -2.59
C VAL A 1052 5.80 -21.45 -1.67
N LYS A 1053 5.88 -20.12 -1.52
CA LYS A 1053 6.79 -19.44 -0.60
C LYS A 1053 6.64 -19.99 0.83
N THR A 1054 5.41 -20.07 1.33
CA THR A 1054 5.09 -20.63 2.66
C THR A 1054 5.59 -22.07 2.83
N TYR A 1055 5.41 -22.92 1.82
CA TYR A 1055 5.89 -24.31 1.87
C TYR A 1055 7.43 -24.41 1.85
N LEU A 1056 8.12 -23.60 1.07
CA LEU A 1056 9.59 -23.56 1.07
C LEU A 1056 10.14 -23.01 2.40
N ILE A 1057 9.55 -21.93 2.93
CA ILE A 1057 9.95 -21.33 4.22
C ILE A 1057 9.77 -22.33 5.37
N ARG A 1058 8.59 -22.98 5.50
CA ARG A 1058 8.34 -24.01 6.52
C ARG A 1058 9.29 -25.22 6.40
N GLY A 1059 9.91 -25.42 5.23
CA GLY A 1059 10.92 -26.45 4.99
C GLY A 1059 12.36 -26.07 5.27
N THR A 1060 12.68 -24.82 5.60
CA THR A 1060 14.08 -24.35 5.68
C THR A 1060 14.93 -25.06 6.75
N ASN A 1061 16.24 -25.11 6.51
CA ASN A 1061 17.25 -25.39 7.54
C ASN A 1061 17.74 -24.07 8.14
N MET A 1062 17.64 -23.94 9.46
CA MET A 1062 18.22 -22.85 10.27
C MET A 1062 19.58 -23.28 10.82
N ARG A 1063 20.52 -22.36 10.98
CA ARG A 1063 21.84 -22.61 11.60
C ARG A 1063 21.75 -22.46 13.13
N GLU A 1064 22.46 -23.30 13.87
CA GLU A 1064 22.49 -23.23 15.33
C GLU A 1064 23.21 -21.95 15.80
N GLY A 1065 22.54 -21.16 16.65
CA GLY A 1065 23.07 -19.89 17.18
C GLY A 1065 22.75 -18.62 16.39
N ASP A 1066 22.14 -18.74 15.20
CA ASP A 1066 21.54 -17.60 14.48
C ASP A 1066 20.11 -17.34 14.97
N GLU A 1067 19.69 -16.07 15.05
CA GLU A 1067 18.28 -15.69 15.20
C GLU A 1067 17.59 -15.62 13.83
N TYR A 1068 16.32 -16.05 13.74
CA TYR A 1068 15.52 -16.10 12.51
C TYR A 1068 14.10 -15.55 12.72
N PRO A 1069 13.48 -14.93 11.70
CA PRO A 1069 14.07 -14.60 10.39
C PRO A 1069 15.05 -13.41 10.48
N ASN A 1070 16.03 -13.33 9.58
CA ASN A 1070 17.00 -12.23 9.54
C ASN A 1070 17.31 -11.74 8.13
N ILE A 1071 17.76 -10.49 8.03
CA ILE A 1071 18.02 -9.76 6.77
C ILE A 1071 19.17 -10.30 5.89
N SER A 1072 19.82 -11.39 6.29
CA SER A 1072 20.91 -12.03 5.54
C SER A 1072 20.55 -13.43 5.04
N TRP A 1073 19.90 -14.23 5.89
CA TRP A 1073 19.53 -15.62 5.59
C TRP A 1073 18.03 -15.80 5.27
N GLY A 1074 17.23 -14.73 5.39
CA GLY A 1074 15.77 -14.80 5.35
C GLY A 1074 15.24 -15.66 6.47
N TYR A 1075 14.37 -16.61 6.14
CA TYR A 1075 13.91 -17.64 7.07
C TYR A 1075 14.85 -18.88 7.15
N GLY A 1076 15.89 -18.97 6.31
CA GLY A 1076 16.87 -20.05 6.35
C GLY A 1076 17.27 -20.62 4.98
N MET A 1077 17.98 -21.74 4.99
CA MET A 1077 18.48 -22.42 3.80
C MET A 1077 17.42 -23.33 3.17
N LEU A 1078 17.27 -23.28 1.84
CA LEU A 1078 16.33 -24.10 1.06
C LEU A 1078 16.54 -25.60 1.30
N ASN A 1079 15.49 -26.29 1.76
CA ASN A 1079 15.46 -27.75 1.90
C ASN A 1079 14.09 -28.30 1.47
N LEU A 1080 14.00 -28.73 0.20
CA LEU A 1080 12.75 -29.22 -0.38
C LEU A 1080 12.23 -30.48 0.32
N ARG A 1081 13.12 -31.34 0.83
CA ARG A 1081 12.71 -32.55 1.55
C ARG A 1081 11.93 -32.20 2.83
N ARG A 1082 12.44 -31.27 3.64
CA ARG A 1082 11.74 -30.81 4.85
C ARG A 1082 10.43 -30.06 4.52
N ALA A 1083 10.35 -29.37 3.38
CA ALA A 1083 9.08 -28.80 2.90
C ALA A 1083 8.03 -29.90 2.69
N PHE A 1084 8.36 -30.98 1.97
CA PHE A 1084 7.47 -32.14 1.79
C PHE A 1084 7.13 -32.85 3.11
N GLU A 1085 8.08 -32.98 4.05
CA GLU A 1085 7.83 -33.55 5.38
C GLU A 1085 6.83 -32.70 6.19
N LYS A 1086 6.95 -31.36 6.15
CA LYS A 1086 6.01 -30.40 6.81
C LYS A 1086 4.66 -30.30 6.10
N ILE A 1087 4.60 -30.44 4.77
CA ILE A 1087 3.35 -30.58 4.00
C ILE A 1087 2.57 -31.82 4.46
N ARG A 1088 3.26 -32.96 4.64
CA ARG A 1088 2.63 -34.23 5.03
C ARG A 1088 1.94 -34.16 6.40
N SER A 1089 2.50 -33.44 7.37
CA SER A 1089 1.84 -33.23 8.67
C SER A 1089 0.47 -32.54 8.55
N VAL A 1090 0.29 -31.65 7.56
CA VAL A 1090 -1.00 -30.98 7.30
C VAL A 1090 -1.95 -31.91 6.52
N PHE A 1091 -1.45 -32.62 5.50
CA PHE A 1091 -2.30 -33.45 4.63
C PHE A 1091 -2.85 -34.73 5.28
N ASN A 1092 -2.27 -35.22 6.38
CA ASN A 1092 -2.86 -36.32 7.16
C ASN A 1092 -4.29 -36.00 7.67
N TRP A 1093 -4.65 -34.71 7.76
CA TRP A 1093 -5.98 -34.25 8.19
C TRP A 1093 -7.09 -34.63 7.21
N SER A 1094 -6.91 -34.39 5.90
CA SER A 1094 -7.98 -34.58 4.90
C SER A 1094 -8.35 -36.05 4.67
N TYR A 1095 -7.35 -36.94 4.59
CA TYR A 1095 -7.59 -38.39 4.48
C TYR A 1095 -8.38 -38.95 5.68
N SER A 1096 -8.28 -38.33 6.87
CA SER A 1096 -9.05 -38.74 8.04
C SER A 1096 -10.55 -38.47 7.90
N GLU A 1097 -10.95 -37.45 7.13
CA GLU A 1097 -12.36 -37.12 6.88
C GLU A 1097 -13.01 -38.04 5.84
N GLU A 1098 -12.30 -38.39 4.77
CA GLU A 1098 -12.82 -39.30 3.74
C GLU A 1098 -12.85 -40.76 4.22
N ALA A 1099 -11.89 -41.17 5.07
CA ALA A 1099 -11.89 -42.47 5.71
C ALA A 1099 -13.07 -42.65 6.70
N LYS A 1100 -13.47 -41.60 7.43
CA LYS A 1100 -14.67 -41.63 8.30
C LYS A 1100 -15.97 -41.77 7.50
N LYS A 1101 -16.03 -41.25 6.26
CA LYS A 1101 -17.22 -41.29 5.39
C LYS A 1101 -17.46 -42.64 4.69
N HIS A 1102 -16.56 -43.62 4.86
CA HIS A 1102 -16.65 -44.95 4.24
C HIS A 1102 -16.64 -46.09 5.26
N ASN A 1103 -17.03 -45.84 6.53
CA ASN A 1103 -17.00 -46.87 7.58
C ASN A 1103 -18.14 -46.78 8.62
N ILE A 1104 -19.29 -46.20 8.23
CA ILE A 1104 -20.62 -46.40 8.83
C ILE A 1104 -21.62 -46.52 7.68
#